data_AF-D8LDR2-F1
#
_entry.id   AF-D8LDR2-F1
#
_cell.length_a   1.000
_cell.length_b   1.000
_cell.length_c   1.000
_cell.angle_alpha   90.00
_cell.angle_beta   90.00
_cell.angle_gamma   90.00
#
_symmetry.space_group_name_H-M   'P 1'
#
loop_
_entity.id
_entity.type
_entity.pdbx_description
1 polymer ?
#
loop_
_entity_poly.entity_id
_entity_poly.type
_entity_poly.pdbx_seq_one_letter_code
_entity_poly.pdbx_strand_id
1 'polypeptide(L)'
;MEGIQLTALALLVLFGANWVLYGCLWLHERYSSRTASASEDAKQLPDASASGSAAAVPAGGGDASAAAPVAAAGGGHGKKVLSEPLSRTLTSVRAFSWELSRLGVLITFAYMCEHHPPFAHGEKAHDMDMFWCVALMLLVSSALNVRKSKGGDVLNREQTEEWKGWMQFMFLMYHYFSAHEVYNSIRVFITAYVWMTGFGNFSFFYLKGDYGAVRLLQMLWRLNFLVILLCMAMGNTYILYYICPLHTFYFFVVYAIMSPAKSANYTKNGMRWKLLVAGSIIFCVWDWDLHIFEKIFFFLGREKVVGAGNGTMWEWYFRTSLDHWSTFLGMIFALNYPATAQWVKKIESLPFGRQWAIKGSVAAVLLSATAWWAANILPLEKLVYNQKNAYFGVAIPVLTYIYVRNLTPLMRTRYLEPLHSLGKITLETYLMQHHIWLTSNAKTLLVVVPGSPKLNMVIVTVCYVLVSRELYRLTMSLRGMCLPDELSACLRNLAGIACTVAACVAVAKALLVAGAGPAACACIIGAIGFGLVFAVHKLLLDAGSGGGGGDLSIGNGVGSGEEVSASASRPASYDGKLLNACNVLPVVATLLAFACGSAVVSSSQSSTRVDPWHYSYSTDVCVETVNHGMWKVEAGQCQEPGEATAYCNSHQWKWVDVPDQCHVHYMPPSEVEEALKGRNVVVVGDSVNRFVYWALVRSLGEATPMAHDTTIEKHSDFSWQASDDWGTRFSFLWAPEVEDLNERVAEALDMSGVDIVLIGGGLWDALNGEGDLEGYRSGISSVHNKVIARTPSDKGVVPAVMWVSMTKVINERLLDDKKREWLTEPKLAAYRGIVESSGIFHDVDGVIDGVKLTTGQRMESYDGVHYSDLTYDAFAQVAVNLVTHLERTGTIGAVDSPPPAAGDTKDIWGMGSKALGVIVLLLASVMVLTRDAFHGTVRLAIAVTSFGRPPFDAESMSWEATYGNLLRKIGKHPDGGSQLSAPSAIGGTKAAAAAAAAGGSSSGGGSGNGGRRLRERGRSANRDDEEATRSLLGDGVDGGGGSGGRGVLEMTSTGNHAA
;
A
#
# COMPACT_ATOMS: atom_id res chain seq x y z
N MET A 1 18.31 2.77 -13.17
CA MET A 1 17.04 2.92 -13.92
C MET A 1 16.72 1.80 -14.90
N GLU A 2 17.70 1.19 -15.59
CA GLU A 2 17.43 0.14 -16.60
C GLU A 2 16.60 -1.05 -16.05
N GLY A 3 16.73 -1.38 -14.76
CA GLY A 3 15.95 -2.46 -14.13
C GLY A 3 14.46 -2.17 -13.93
N ILE A 4 14.04 -0.90 -13.88
CA ILE A 4 12.65 -0.50 -13.57
C ILE A 4 11.78 -0.45 -14.82
N GLN A 5 12.27 0.14 -15.92
CA GLN A 5 11.59 0.05 -17.21
C GLN A 5 11.49 -1.41 -17.68
N LEU A 6 12.48 -2.22 -17.31
CA LEU A 6 12.54 -3.62 -17.62
C LEU A 6 11.41 -4.46 -16.99
N THR A 7 11.07 -4.26 -15.71
CA THR A 7 10.03 -5.05 -15.05
C THR A 7 8.63 -4.69 -15.53
N ALA A 8 8.38 -3.41 -15.81
CA ALA A 8 7.12 -2.96 -16.41
C ALA A 8 6.96 -3.51 -17.83
N LEU A 9 8.03 -3.47 -18.65
CA LEU A 9 8.05 -4.07 -19.98
C LEU A 9 7.86 -5.59 -19.93
N ALA A 10 8.45 -6.28 -18.95
CA ALA A 10 8.25 -7.72 -18.75
C ALA A 10 6.79 -8.07 -18.43
N LEU A 11 6.09 -7.26 -17.62
CA LEU A 11 4.66 -7.44 -17.36
C LEU A 11 3.82 -7.19 -18.61
N LEU A 12 4.19 -6.21 -19.42
CA LEU A 12 3.52 -5.92 -20.69
C LEU A 12 3.68 -7.10 -21.67
N VAL A 13 4.86 -7.72 -21.74
CA VAL A 13 5.09 -8.95 -22.49
C VAL A 13 4.23 -10.10 -21.94
N LEU A 14 4.20 -10.30 -20.62
CA LEU A 14 3.44 -11.36 -19.97
C LEU A 14 1.93 -11.25 -20.25
N PHE A 15 1.33 -10.10 -19.96
CA PHE A 15 -0.11 -9.90 -20.13
C PHE A 15 -0.50 -9.82 -21.60
N GLY A 16 0.32 -9.18 -22.44
CA GLY A 16 0.09 -9.12 -23.89
C GLY A 16 0.12 -10.49 -24.55
N ALA A 17 1.12 -11.32 -24.25
CA ALA A 17 1.20 -12.68 -24.78
C ALA A 17 0.04 -13.55 -24.28
N ASN A 18 -0.37 -13.39 -23.01
CA ASN A 18 -1.51 -14.10 -22.45
C ASN A 18 -2.85 -13.67 -23.10
N TRP A 19 -3.02 -12.39 -23.46
CA TRP A 19 -4.21 -11.95 -24.22
C TRP A 19 -4.30 -12.62 -25.59
N VAL A 20 -3.18 -12.71 -26.31
CA VAL A 20 -3.12 -13.43 -27.61
C VAL A 20 -3.48 -14.90 -27.40
N LEU A 21 -2.91 -15.54 -26.38
CA LEU A 21 -3.22 -16.92 -26.03
C LEU A 21 -4.72 -17.12 -25.74
N TYR A 22 -5.32 -16.29 -24.89
CA TYR A 22 -6.74 -16.36 -24.58
C TYR A 22 -7.61 -16.17 -25.82
N GLY A 23 -7.30 -15.18 -26.66
CA GLY A 23 -8.02 -14.92 -27.91
C GLY A 23 -8.01 -16.13 -28.85
N CYS A 24 -6.85 -16.77 -29.01
CA CYS A 24 -6.70 -17.99 -29.80
C CYS A 24 -7.48 -19.18 -29.21
N LEU A 25 -7.42 -19.38 -27.89
CA LEU A 25 -8.18 -20.44 -27.19
C LEU A 25 -9.69 -20.22 -27.33
N TRP A 26 -10.15 -18.97 -27.23
CA TRP A 26 -11.55 -18.59 -27.41
C TRP A 26 -12.04 -18.86 -28.84
N LEU A 27 -11.23 -18.50 -29.85
CA LEU A 27 -11.54 -18.77 -31.26
C LEU A 27 -11.59 -20.28 -31.56
N HIS A 28 -10.65 -21.06 -31.03
CA HIS A 28 -10.59 -22.51 -31.20
C HIS A 28 -11.87 -23.19 -30.69
N GLU A 29 -12.37 -22.81 -29.52
CA GLU A 29 -13.60 -23.37 -28.97
C GLU A 29 -14.85 -22.95 -29.76
N ARG A 30 -14.92 -21.69 -30.18
CA ARG A 30 -16.04 -21.22 -31.01
C ARG A 30 -16.08 -21.92 -32.37
N TYR A 31 -14.92 -22.29 -32.89
CA TYR A 31 -14.83 -23.10 -34.11
C TYR A 31 -15.18 -24.57 -33.83
N SER A 32 -14.63 -25.17 -32.77
CA SER A 32 -14.88 -26.57 -32.38
C SER A 32 -16.36 -26.84 -32.04
N SER A 33 -17.01 -25.93 -31.32
CA SER A 33 -18.44 -25.99 -31.00
C SER A 33 -19.33 -25.87 -32.24
N ARG A 34 -18.96 -25.01 -33.21
CA ARG A 34 -19.66 -24.90 -34.51
C ARG A 34 -19.48 -26.14 -35.37
N THR A 35 -18.30 -26.77 -35.35
CA THR A 35 -18.07 -28.03 -36.08
C THR A 35 -18.76 -29.23 -35.41
N ALA A 36 -18.88 -29.23 -34.08
CA ALA A 36 -19.61 -30.25 -33.33
C ALA A 36 -21.13 -30.14 -33.58
N SER A 37 -21.69 -28.92 -33.56
CA SER A 37 -23.10 -28.72 -33.89
C SER A 37 -23.39 -29.07 -35.36
N ALA A 38 -22.52 -28.67 -36.30
CA ALA A 38 -22.65 -29.04 -37.71
C ALA A 38 -22.52 -30.56 -37.94
N SER A 39 -21.76 -31.28 -37.11
CA SER A 39 -21.63 -32.74 -37.14
C SER A 39 -22.85 -33.45 -36.54
N GLU A 40 -23.52 -32.87 -35.53
CA GLU A 40 -24.76 -33.42 -34.97
C GLU A 40 -25.94 -33.17 -35.90
N ASP A 41 -26.02 -31.99 -36.52
CA ASP A 41 -27.02 -31.67 -37.54
C ASP A 41 -26.86 -32.56 -38.80
N ALA A 42 -25.63 -32.91 -39.17
CA ALA A 42 -25.36 -33.84 -40.28
C ALA A 42 -25.70 -35.32 -39.96
N LYS A 43 -25.84 -35.69 -38.68
CA LYS A 43 -26.29 -37.03 -38.24
C LYS A 43 -27.81 -37.13 -38.06
N GLN A 44 -28.54 -36.02 -38.18
CA GLN A 44 -30.00 -35.96 -38.01
C GLN A 44 -30.77 -35.66 -39.31
N LEU A 45 -30.24 -35.99 -40.50
CA LEU A 45 -31.08 -36.08 -41.69
C LEU A 45 -31.76 -37.46 -41.76
N PRO A 46 -33.10 -37.54 -41.72
CA PRO A 46 -33.82 -38.76 -42.05
C PRO A 46 -33.88 -38.94 -43.57
N ASP A 47 -33.80 -40.20 -44.01
CA ASP A 47 -34.04 -40.62 -45.39
C ASP A 47 -35.36 -40.03 -45.92
N ALA A 48 -35.26 -39.31 -47.03
CA ALA A 48 -36.41 -38.78 -47.73
C ALA A 48 -37.10 -39.91 -48.53
N SER A 49 -38.25 -40.38 -48.06
CA SER A 49 -39.27 -40.93 -48.96
C SER A 49 -40.68 -40.72 -48.41
N ALA A 50 -41.57 -40.32 -49.33
CA ALA A 50 -43.02 -40.42 -49.29
C ALA A 50 -43.85 -39.41 -48.44
N SER A 51 -44.35 -38.41 -49.19
CA SER A 51 -45.78 -38.06 -49.32
C SER A 51 -46.65 -37.77 -48.10
N GLY A 52 -47.18 -36.54 -48.06
CA GLY A 52 -48.63 -36.36 -48.20
C GLY A 52 -49.45 -35.93 -46.98
N SER A 53 -49.91 -34.67 -47.05
CA SER A 53 -51.23 -34.17 -46.61
C SER A 53 -51.44 -33.67 -45.16
N ALA A 54 -51.29 -32.34 -45.02
CA ALA A 54 -52.30 -31.32 -44.65
C ALA A 54 -53.14 -31.41 -43.35
N ALA A 55 -52.94 -30.40 -42.48
CA ALA A 55 -53.93 -29.51 -41.83
C ALA A 55 -53.24 -28.78 -40.64
N ALA A 56 -53.45 -27.51 -40.24
CA ALA A 56 -54.13 -26.32 -40.75
C ALA A 56 -53.67 -25.11 -39.87
N VAL A 57 -53.28 -23.99 -40.51
CA VAL A 57 -53.60 -22.54 -40.28
C VAL A 57 -53.94 -22.08 -38.83
N PRO A 58 -53.34 -20.98 -38.28
CA PRO A 58 -53.67 -19.62 -38.74
C PRO A 58 -52.54 -18.57 -38.83
N ALA A 59 -52.75 -17.63 -39.77
CA ALA A 59 -51.90 -16.48 -40.03
C ALA A 59 -52.72 -15.18 -39.95
N GLY A 60 -52.07 -14.16 -39.40
CA GLY A 60 -52.47 -12.75 -39.33
C GLY A 60 -51.70 -12.13 -38.17
N GLY A 61 -50.93 -11.06 -38.28
CA GLY A 61 -50.57 -10.13 -39.35
C GLY A 61 -50.02 -8.87 -38.66
N GLY A 62 -49.07 -8.16 -39.27
CA GLY A 62 -48.73 -6.78 -38.88
C GLY A 62 -47.24 -6.48 -38.65
N ASP A 63 -46.69 -5.67 -39.56
CA ASP A 63 -45.32 -5.15 -39.65
C ASP A 63 -44.90 -4.19 -38.51
N ALA A 64 -43.60 -4.18 -38.17
CA ALA A 64 -42.76 -2.96 -38.09
C ALA A 64 -41.30 -3.22 -37.64
N SER A 65 -40.36 -2.71 -38.45
CA SER A 65 -39.02 -2.15 -38.19
C SER A 65 -37.98 -2.83 -37.28
N ALA A 66 -36.77 -2.88 -37.84
CA ALA A 66 -35.47 -3.18 -37.24
C ALA A 66 -35.19 -2.59 -35.85
N ALA A 67 -34.90 -3.47 -34.90
CA ALA A 67 -33.99 -3.27 -33.76
C ALA A 67 -33.55 -4.66 -33.24
N ALA A 68 -32.25 -4.94 -33.24
CA ALA A 68 -31.70 -6.20 -32.73
C ALA A 68 -31.69 -6.19 -31.19
N PRO A 69 -32.30 -7.18 -30.50
CA PRO A 69 -32.33 -7.21 -29.05
C PRO A 69 -31.17 -8.03 -28.48
N VAL A 70 -30.49 -7.40 -27.53
CA VAL A 70 -29.70 -8.02 -26.46
C VAL A 70 -30.68 -8.53 -25.41
N ALA A 71 -30.81 -9.84 -25.21
CA ALA A 71 -31.23 -10.45 -23.94
C ALA A 71 -31.05 -11.98 -23.92
N ALA A 72 -30.21 -12.42 -22.98
CA ALA A 72 -30.42 -13.49 -22.01
C ALA A 72 -30.90 -14.90 -22.44
N ALA A 73 -30.04 -15.88 -22.15
CA ALA A 73 -30.37 -17.10 -21.42
C ALA A 73 -29.32 -17.19 -20.28
N GLY A 74 -29.61 -17.20 -18.96
CA GLY A 74 -30.70 -17.83 -18.22
C GLY A 74 -30.52 -19.35 -18.26
N GLY A 75 -30.20 -20.11 -17.22
CA GLY A 75 -29.92 -19.87 -15.81
C GLY A 75 -29.61 -21.26 -15.21
N GLY A 76 -28.42 -21.43 -14.64
CA GLY A 76 -28.04 -22.64 -13.90
C GLY A 76 -27.53 -22.20 -12.53
N HIS A 77 -28.19 -22.65 -11.46
CA HIS A 77 -27.73 -22.46 -10.08
C HIS A 77 -26.41 -23.22 -9.88
N GLY A 78 -25.30 -22.58 -10.25
CA GLY A 78 -23.97 -23.05 -9.94
C GLY A 78 -23.67 -22.84 -8.45
N LYS A 79 -23.30 -23.92 -7.76
CA LYS A 79 -22.54 -23.85 -6.50
C LYS A 79 -21.43 -22.81 -6.65
N LYS A 80 -21.16 -22.01 -5.61
CA LYS A 80 -19.92 -21.20 -5.54
C LYS A 80 -18.73 -22.14 -5.44
N VAL A 81 -18.28 -22.66 -6.57
CA VAL A 81 -17.06 -23.45 -6.70
C VAL A 81 -15.91 -22.44 -6.67
N LEU A 82 -15.06 -22.50 -5.63
CA LEU A 82 -13.72 -21.94 -5.76
C LEU A 82 -13.11 -22.52 -7.03
N SER A 83 -12.50 -21.68 -7.87
CA SER A 83 -11.82 -22.10 -9.10
C SER A 83 -11.04 -23.40 -8.89
N GLU A 84 -11.32 -24.41 -9.72
CA GLU A 84 -10.65 -25.71 -9.63
C GLU A 84 -9.13 -25.54 -9.76
N PRO A 85 -8.32 -26.41 -9.11
CA PRO A 85 -6.88 -26.43 -9.29
C PRO A 85 -6.48 -26.46 -10.76
N LEU A 86 -5.36 -25.82 -11.10
CA LEU A 86 -4.86 -25.82 -12.48
C LEU A 86 -4.59 -27.25 -12.96
N SER A 87 -5.36 -27.70 -13.95
CA SER A 87 -5.23 -29.02 -14.58
C SER A 87 -4.77 -28.88 -16.03
N ARG A 88 -4.20 -29.96 -16.60
CA ARG A 88 -3.76 -30.01 -18.01
C ARG A 88 -4.92 -30.17 -19.00
N THR A 89 -6.05 -29.52 -18.73
CA THR A 89 -7.23 -29.53 -19.60
C THR A 89 -7.38 -28.18 -20.28
N LEU A 90 -7.87 -28.17 -21.51
CA LEU A 90 -8.07 -26.93 -22.29
C LEU A 90 -8.97 -25.93 -21.52
N THR A 91 -10.01 -26.43 -20.86
CA THR A 91 -10.94 -25.63 -20.05
C THR A 91 -10.26 -24.94 -18.88
N SER A 92 -9.39 -25.65 -18.15
CA SER A 92 -8.67 -25.09 -17.00
C SER A 92 -7.62 -24.07 -17.43
N VAL A 93 -6.87 -24.35 -18.50
CA VAL A 93 -5.89 -23.40 -19.07
C VAL A 93 -6.57 -22.14 -19.60
N ARG A 94 -7.74 -22.27 -20.26
CA ARG A 94 -8.54 -21.12 -20.71
C ARG A 94 -9.06 -20.30 -19.53
N ALA A 95 -9.60 -20.94 -18.50
CA ALA A 95 -10.10 -20.25 -17.30
C ALA A 95 -8.99 -19.48 -16.59
N PHE A 96 -7.81 -20.09 -16.44
CA PHE A 96 -6.64 -19.43 -15.89
C PHE A 96 -6.18 -18.25 -16.76
N SER A 97 -6.07 -18.44 -18.07
CA SER A 97 -5.68 -17.39 -19.02
C SER A 97 -6.67 -16.22 -19.05
N TRP A 98 -7.98 -16.49 -18.89
CA TRP A 98 -9.01 -15.46 -18.72
C TRP A 98 -8.83 -14.63 -17.46
N GLU A 99 -8.68 -15.28 -16.30
CA GLU A 99 -8.49 -14.59 -15.02
C GLU A 99 -7.21 -13.74 -15.03
N LEU A 100 -6.12 -14.28 -15.62
CA LEU A 100 -4.86 -13.55 -15.79
C LEU A 100 -4.99 -12.38 -16.78
N SER A 101 -5.80 -12.53 -17.82
CA SER A 101 -6.08 -11.46 -18.79
C SER A 101 -6.80 -10.29 -18.14
N ARG A 102 -7.81 -10.57 -17.30
CA ARG A 102 -8.56 -9.54 -16.55
C ARG A 102 -7.67 -8.83 -15.54
N LEU A 103 -6.79 -9.57 -14.86
CA LEU A 103 -5.79 -8.98 -13.97
C LEU A 103 -4.89 -8.01 -14.74
N GLY A 104 -4.39 -8.42 -15.92
CA GLY A 104 -3.58 -7.57 -16.79
C GLY A 104 -4.26 -6.25 -17.14
N VAL A 105 -5.53 -6.29 -17.56
CA VAL A 105 -6.32 -5.07 -17.86
C VAL A 105 -6.35 -4.11 -16.66
N LEU A 106 -6.61 -4.62 -15.45
CA LEU A 106 -6.73 -3.78 -14.26
C LEU A 106 -5.39 -3.18 -13.82
N ILE A 107 -4.30 -3.93 -13.94
CA ILE A 107 -2.95 -3.42 -13.64
C ILE A 107 -2.53 -2.38 -14.69
N THR A 108 -2.81 -2.62 -15.97
CA THR A 108 -2.58 -1.63 -17.04
C THR A 108 -3.42 -0.37 -16.81
N PHE A 109 -4.68 -0.51 -16.38
CA PHE A 109 -5.53 0.63 -16.03
C PHE A 109 -4.92 1.47 -14.89
N ALA A 110 -4.44 0.82 -13.82
CA ALA A 110 -3.73 1.52 -12.74
C ALA A 110 -2.46 2.23 -13.26
N TYR A 111 -1.70 1.58 -14.14
CA TYR A 111 -0.49 2.18 -14.75
C TYR A 111 -0.83 3.42 -15.59
N MET A 112 -1.90 3.35 -16.38
CA MET A 112 -2.38 4.50 -17.17
C MET A 112 -2.82 5.65 -16.26
N CYS A 113 -3.50 5.38 -15.15
CA CYS A 113 -3.90 6.43 -14.21
C CYS A 113 -2.69 7.18 -13.62
N GLU A 114 -1.58 6.49 -13.37
CA GLU A 114 -0.36 7.08 -12.80
C GLU A 114 0.47 7.84 -13.84
N HIS A 115 0.74 7.22 -15.00
CA HIS A 115 1.70 7.73 -15.99
C HIS A 115 1.07 8.45 -17.20
N HIS A 116 -0.20 8.15 -17.51
CA HIS A 116 -0.93 8.73 -18.65
C HIS A 116 -2.34 9.19 -18.23
N PRO A 117 -2.46 10.07 -17.22
CA PRO A 117 -3.75 10.51 -16.75
C PRO A 117 -4.48 11.33 -17.83
N PRO A 118 -5.83 11.28 -17.89
CA PRO A 118 -6.59 12.02 -18.89
C PRO A 118 -6.46 13.54 -18.74
N PHE A 119 -6.24 14.02 -17.52
CA PHE A 119 -5.96 15.42 -17.18
C PHE A 119 -4.76 15.48 -16.24
N ALA A 120 -4.18 16.67 -16.08
CA ALA A 120 -3.10 16.87 -15.11
C ALA A 120 -3.54 16.46 -13.70
N HIS A 121 -2.63 15.87 -12.94
CA HIS A 121 -2.89 15.46 -11.55
C HIS A 121 -3.33 16.66 -10.71
N GLY A 122 -4.35 16.45 -9.89
CA GLY A 122 -4.91 17.48 -9.02
C GLY A 122 -4.18 17.57 -7.69
N GLU A 123 -4.16 18.75 -7.09
CA GLU A 123 -3.64 18.95 -5.73
C GLU A 123 -4.65 18.47 -4.69
N LYS A 124 -4.15 18.11 -3.50
CA LYS A 124 -4.99 17.76 -2.37
C LYS A 124 -5.47 19.03 -1.68
N ALA A 125 -6.77 19.12 -1.45
CA ALA A 125 -7.36 20.18 -0.65
C ALA A 125 -7.63 19.68 0.77
N HIS A 126 -7.19 20.44 1.76
CA HIS A 126 -7.55 20.21 3.15
C HIS A 126 -8.96 20.76 3.41
N ASP A 127 -9.91 19.87 3.74
CA ASP A 127 -11.31 20.21 4.00
C ASP A 127 -11.91 19.23 5.04
N MET A 128 -11.97 19.68 6.29
CA MET A 128 -12.48 18.89 7.41
C MET A 128 -14.01 18.79 7.45
N ASP A 129 -14.72 19.77 6.89
CA ASP A 129 -16.18 19.76 6.84
C ASP A 129 -16.66 18.68 5.88
N MET A 130 -16.05 18.60 4.70
CA MET A 130 -16.32 17.54 3.74
C MET A 130 -15.87 16.18 4.27
N PHE A 131 -14.73 16.12 4.96
CA PHE A 131 -14.25 14.90 5.61
C PHE A 131 -15.31 14.29 6.54
N TRP A 132 -15.83 15.08 7.49
CA TRP A 132 -16.83 14.61 8.45
C TRP A 132 -18.21 14.43 7.82
N CYS A 133 -18.57 15.23 6.83
CA CYS A 133 -19.80 15.05 6.07
C CYS A 133 -19.83 13.67 5.39
N VAL A 134 -18.75 13.29 4.70
CA VAL A 134 -18.66 11.97 4.03
C VAL A 134 -18.62 10.83 5.06
N ALA A 135 -17.91 11.02 6.18
CA ALA A 135 -17.92 10.05 7.26
C ALA A 135 -19.32 9.83 7.86
N LEU A 136 -20.06 10.92 8.11
CA LEU A 136 -21.43 10.86 8.62
C LEU A 136 -22.38 10.22 7.60
N MET A 137 -22.26 10.54 6.32
CA MET A 137 -23.03 9.90 5.25
C MET A 137 -22.81 8.38 5.23
N LEU A 138 -21.57 7.92 5.36
CA LEU A 138 -21.26 6.49 5.44
C LEU A 138 -21.85 5.85 6.71
N LEU A 139 -21.75 6.53 7.87
CA LEU A 139 -22.29 6.04 9.13
C LEU A 139 -23.83 5.95 9.11
N VAL A 140 -24.51 6.94 8.55
CA VAL A 140 -25.98 6.94 8.39
C VAL A 140 -26.38 5.81 7.43
N SER A 141 -25.75 5.71 6.26
CA SER A 141 -26.00 4.62 5.31
C SER A 141 -25.76 3.24 5.95
N SER A 142 -24.73 3.14 6.78
CA SER A 142 -24.41 1.93 7.54
C SER A 142 -25.47 1.61 8.60
N ALA A 143 -25.93 2.61 9.35
CA ALA A 143 -26.96 2.47 10.38
C ALA A 143 -28.33 2.08 9.79
N LEU A 144 -28.63 2.49 8.54
CA LEU A 144 -29.82 2.04 7.82
C LEU A 144 -29.70 0.58 7.34
N ASN A 145 -28.49 0.02 7.27
CA ASN A 145 -28.20 -1.32 6.74
C ASN A 145 -27.61 -2.26 7.81
N VAL A 146 -28.20 -2.27 9.01
CA VAL A 146 -27.80 -3.18 10.09
C VAL A 146 -28.28 -4.60 9.78
N ARG A 147 -27.38 -5.57 9.83
CA ARG A 147 -27.70 -6.99 9.66
C ARG A 147 -27.39 -7.80 10.91
N LYS A 148 -28.07 -8.93 11.06
CA LYS A 148 -27.83 -9.88 12.15
C LYS A 148 -26.76 -10.89 11.74
N SER A 149 -25.73 -11.06 12.57
CA SER A 149 -24.71 -12.10 12.40
C SER A 149 -25.31 -13.48 12.70
N LYS A 150 -24.71 -14.51 12.09
CA LYS A 150 -25.03 -15.91 12.35
C LYS A 150 -24.54 -16.38 13.74
N GLY A 151 -23.59 -15.67 14.36
CA GLY A 151 -23.01 -16.03 15.67
C GLY A 151 -23.03 -14.88 16.68
N GLY A 152 -23.13 -15.23 17.97
CA GLY A 152 -23.15 -14.28 19.10
C GLY A 152 -21.89 -14.27 19.97
N ASP A 153 -20.83 -14.94 19.51
CA ASP A 153 -19.54 -15.00 20.20
C ASP A 153 -18.80 -13.65 20.17
N VAL A 154 -17.86 -13.48 21.09
CA VAL A 154 -17.02 -12.27 21.19
C VAL A 154 -16.14 -12.15 19.94
N LEU A 155 -16.06 -10.97 19.35
CA LEU A 155 -15.27 -10.72 18.12
C LEU A 155 -15.63 -11.69 16.98
N ASN A 156 -16.91 -11.74 16.60
CA ASN A 156 -17.30 -12.54 15.45
C ASN A 156 -16.66 -12.01 14.15
N ARG A 157 -16.67 -12.85 13.12
CA ARG A 157 -16.06 -12.51 11.83
C ARG A 157 -16.71 -11.29 11.21
N GLU A 158 -18.03 -11.16 11.26
CA GLU A 158 -18.72 -10.05 10.64
C GLU A 158 -18.35 -8.70 11.29
N GLN A 159 -18.20 -8.68 12.62
CA GLN A 159 -17.75 -7.52 13.40
C GLN A 159 -16.30 -7.15 13.14
N THR A 160 -15.40 -8.14 13.04
CA THR A 160 -13.98 -7.85 12.75
C THR A 160 -13.82 -7.27 11.35
N GLU A 161 -14.58 -7.76 10.37
CA GLU A 161 -14.61 -7.17 9.03
C GLU A 161 -15.26 -5.78 9.02
N GLU A 162 -16.35 -5.55 9.77
CA GLU A 162 -16.93 -4.22 9.97
C GLU A 162 -15.90 -3.22 10.54
N TRP A 163 -15.17 -3.64 11.58
CA TRP A 163 -14.14 -2.83 12.21
C TRP A 163 -13.00 -2.49 11.24
N LYS A 164 -12.53 -3.48 10.46
CA LYS A 164 -11.56 -3.24 9.37
C LYS A 164 -12.11 -2.26 8.33
N GLY A 165 -13.39 -2.34 7.98
CA GLY A 165 -14.01 -1.41 7.04
C GLY A 165 -14.00 0.03 7.53
N TRP A 166 -14.35 0.25 8.80
CA TRP A 166 -14.28 1.58 9.41
C TRP A 166 -12.85 2.14 9.43
N MET A 167 -11.89 1.34 9.88
CA MET A 167 -10.48 1.73 9.90
C MET A 167 -9.96 2.06 8.49
N GLN A 168 -10.30 1.23 7.50
CA GLN A 168 -9.92 1.45 6.11
C GLN A 168 -10.52 2.73 5.56
N PHE A 169 -11.80 3.00 5.82
CA PHE A 169 -12.44 4.23 5.38
C PHE A 169 -11.76 5.48 5.95
N MET A 170 -11.48 5.51 7.26
CA MET A 170 -10.80 6.62 7.88
C MET A 170 -9.37 6.80 7.35
N PHE A 171 -8.65 5.69 7.13
CA PHE A 171 -7.32 5.69 6.53
C PHE A 171 -7.31 6.30 5.12
N LEU A 172 -8.34 5.98 4.33
CA LEU A 172 -8.53 6.51 2.97
C LEU A 172 -8.82 8.01 3.00
N MET A 173 -9.78 8.43 3.82
CA MET A 173 -10.16 9.85 3.96
C MET A 173 -9.00 10.72 4.44
N TYR A 174 -8.19 10.21 5.38
CA TYR A 174 -6.97 10.87 5.85
C TYR A 174 -6.02 11.22 4.70
N HIS A 175 -5.76 10.28 3.78
CA HIS A 175 -4.86 10.53 2.65
C HIS A 175 -5.46 11.43 1.57
N TYR A 176 -6.78 11.38 1.37
CA TYR A 176 -7.47 12.17 0.35
C TYR A 176 -7.51 13.66 0.71
N PHE A 177 -7.90 13.98 1.96
CA PHE A 177 -8.03 15.35 2.45
C PHE A 177 -6.75 15.89 3.10
N SER A 178 -5.66 15.12 3.12
CA SER A 178 -4.41 15.47 3.83
C SER A 178 -4.67 15.94 5.28
N ALA A 179 -5.55 15.23 5.98
CA ALA A 179 -6.03 15.61 7.32
C ALA A 179 -5.01 15.25 8.41
N HIS A 180 -3.96 16.05 8.56
CA HIS A 180 -2.84 15.76 9.46
C HIS A 180 -3.27 15.65 10.94
N GLU A 181 -4.38 16.26 11.33
CA GLU A 181 -4.94 16.28 12.68
C GLU A 181 -5.38 14.89 13.16
N VAL A 182 -5.86 14.03 12.24
CA VAL A 182 -6.32 12.67 12.60
C VAL A 182 -5.20 11.64 12.56
N TYR A 183 -3.96 12.04 12.26
CA TYR A 183 -2.81 11.14 12.12
C TYR A 183 -2.65 10.18 13.31
N ASN A 184 -2.70 10.69 14.54
CA ASN A 184 -2.53 9.86 15.74
C ASN A 184 -3.65 8.80 15.86
N SER A 185 -4.88 9.13 15.45
CA SER A 185 -5.99 8.17 15.41
C SER A 185 -5.77 7.10 14.34
N ILE A 186 -5.33 7.50 13.14
CA ILE A 186 -4.96 6.56 12.07
C ILE A 186 -3.85 5.61 12.54
N ARG A 187 -2.92 6.11 13.35
CA ARG A 187 -1.82 5.31 13.87
C ARG A 187 -2.31 4.15 14.75
N VAL A 188 -3.29 4.42 15.62
CA VAL A 188 -3.99 3.40 16.44
C VAL A 188 -4.70 2.36 15.56
N PHE A 189 -5.27 2.77 14.41
CA PHE A 189 -5.92 1.82 13.51
C PHE A 189 -4.92 0.84 12.88
N ILE A 190 -3.74 1.31 12.49
CA ILE A 190 -2.70 0.40 11.97
C ILE A 190 -2.22 -0.55 13.07
N THR A 191 -2.04 -0.03 14.28
CA THR A 191 -1.77 -0.83 15.47
C THR A 191 -2.84 -1.91 15.71
N ALA A 192 -4.13 -1.61 15.49
CA ALA A 192 -5.20 -2.60 15.54
C ALA A 192 -5.13 -3.66 14.42
N TYR A 193 -4.75 -3.29 13.18
CA TYR A 193 -4.52 -4.26 12.10
C TYR A 193 -3.37 -5.23 12.44
N VAL A 194 -2.27 -4.71 13.01
CA VAL A 194 -1.14 -5.53 13.44
C VAL A 194 -1.54 -6.43 14.62
N TRP A 195 -2.32 -5.92 15.57
CA TRP A 195 -2.90 -6.73 16.65
C TRP A 195 -3.77 -7.88 16.12
N MET A 196 -4.63 -7.61 15.11
CA MET A 196 -5.46 -8.64 14.47
C MET A 196 -4.61 -9.72 13.77
N THR A 197 -3.42 -9.36 13.30
CA THR A 197 -2.48 -10.31 12.69
C THR A 197 -1.96 -11.29 13.73
N GLY A 198 -1.61 -10.79 14.93
CA GLY A 198 -1.28 -11.65 16.07
C GLY A 198 -2.45 -12.53 16.49
N PHE A 199 -3.63 -11.93 16.70
CA PHE A 199 -4.83 -12.64 17.14
C PHE A 199 -5.27 -13.73 16.15
N GLY A 200 -5.50 -13.37 14.88
CA GLY A 200 -6.08 -14.26 13.89
C GLY A 200 -5.16 -15.43 13.51
N ASN A 201 -3.87 -15.16 13.30
CA ASN A 201 -2.92 -16.22 12.96
C ASN A 201 -2.66 -17.15 14.14
N PHE A 202 -2.56 -16.62 15.36
CA PHE A 202 -2.42 -17.45 16.56
C PHE A 202 -3.62 -18.36 16.76
N SER A 203 -4.84 -17.80 16.71
CA SER A 203 -6.07 -18.58 16.84
C SER A 203 -6.15 -19.68 15.79
N PHE A 204 -5.78 -19.39 14.53
CA PHE A 204 -5.74 -20.39 13.48
C PHE A 204 -4.77 -21.55 13.81
N PHE A 205 -3.51 -21.23 14.12
CA PHE A 205 -2.51 -22.27 14.41
C PHE A 205 -2.84 -23.07 15.68
N TYR A 206 -3.43 -22.43 16.69
CA TYR A 206 -3.82 -23.08 17.93
C TYR A 206 -4.99 -24.05 17.75
N LEU A 207 -5.98 -23.68 16.93
CA LEU A 207 -7.20 -24.45 16.76
C LEU A 207 -7.13 -25.49 15.65
N LYS A 208 -6.56 -25.14 14.49
CA LYS A 208 -6.40 -26.06 13.35
C LYS A 208 -5.15 -26.93 13.48
N GLY A 209 -4.12 -26.47 14.19
CA GLY A 209 -2.84 -27.18 14.32
C GLY A 209 -2.08 -27.34 13.00
N ASP A 210 -2.46 -26.60 11.96
CA ASP A 210 -1.88 -26.68 10.62
C ASP A 210 -0.68 -25.72 10.50
N TYR A 211 0.52 -26.29 10.53
CA TYR A 211 1.78 -25.61 10.29
C TYR A 211 2.39 -26.00 8.94
N GLY A 212 1.56 -26.45 7.98
CA GLY A 212 2.00 -26.93 6.69
C GLY A 212 2.55 -25.81 5.80
N ALA A 213 3.51 -26.17 4.93
CA ALA A 213 4.11 -25.23 3.98
C ALA A 213 3.10 -24.67 2.97
N VAL A 214 2.09 -25.45 2.57
CA VAL A 214 1.02 -25.01 1.66
C VAL A 214 0.25 -23.83 2.26
N ARG A 215 -0.10 -23.91 3.55
CA ARG A 215 -0.77 -22.82 4.26
C ARG A 215 0.08 -21.56 4.31
N LEU A 216 1.38 -21.69 4.57
CA LEU A 216 2.32 -20.56 4.52
C LEU A 216 2.29 -19.88 3.14
N LEU A 217 2.41 -20.66 2.07
CA LEU A 217 2.41 -20.15 0.69
C LEU A 217 1.09 -19.46 0.33
N GLN A 218 -0.05 -20.03 0.73
CA GLN A 218 -1.36 -19.42 0.51
C GLN A 218 -1.53 -18.08 1.26
N MET A 219 -0.96 -17.96 2.46
CA MET A 219 -0.98 -16.71 3.22
C MET A 219 -0.05 -15.66 2.62
N LEU A 220 1.16 -16.05 2.20
CA LEU A 220 2.08 -15.16 1.50
C LEU A 220 1.48 -14.65 0.19
N TRP A 221 0.75 -15.49 -0.54
CA TRP A 221 0.01 -15.05 -1.73
C TRP A 221 -1.03 -13.98 -1.40
N ARG A 222 -1.87 -14.21 -0.38
CA ARG A 222 -2.91 -13.23 0.02
C ARG A 222 -2.33 -11.86 0.37
N LEU A 223 -1.17 -11.82 1.04
CA LEU A 223 -0.53 -10.60 1.52
C LEU A 223 0.31 -9.90 0.44
N ASN A 224 0.98 -10.67 -0.42
CA ASN A 224 2.08 -10.15 -1.24
C ASN A 224 1.85 -10.21 -2.76
N PHE A 225 0.91 -11.02 -3.25
CA PHE A 225 0.72 -11.20 -4.70
C PHE A 225 0.45 -9.88 -5.43
N LEU A 226 -0.54 -9.12 -4.97
CA LEU A 226 -0.94 -7.88 -5.63
C LEU A 226 0.13 -6.79 -5.51
N VAL A 227 0.76 -6.65 -4.35
CA VAL A 227 1.79 -5.62 -4.13
C VAL A 227 3.07 -5.90 -4.93
N ILE A 228 3.50 -7.16 -5.08
CA ILE A 228 4.64 -7.52 -5.92
C ILE A 228 4.37 -7.14 -7.37
N LEU A 229 3.17 -7.42 -7.89
CA LEU A 229 2.77 -7.03 -9.24
C LEU A 229 2.77 -5.51 -9.42
N LEU A 230 2.29 -4.75 -8.43
CA LEU A 230 2.33 -3.29 -8.49
C LEU A 230 3.74 -2.73 -8.39
N CYS A 231 4.62 -3.32 -7.58
CA CYS A 231 6.04 -2.93 -7.53
C CYS A 231 6.69 -3.11 -8.90
N MET A 232 6.44 -4.25 -9.55
CA MET A 232 6.95 -4.53 -10.89
C MET A 232 6.36 -3.61 -11.97
N ALA A 233 5.06 -3.30 -11.89
CA ALA A 233 4.35 -2.46 -12.87
C ALA A 233 4.74 -0.98 -12.76
N MET A 234 4.85 -0.47 -11.53
CA MET A 234 5.09 0.96 -11.28
C MET A 234 6.57 1.30 -11.08
N GLY A 235 7.45 0.30 -10.95
CA GLY A 235 8.86 0.53 -10.62
C GLY A 235 9.12 0.92 -9.16
N ASN A 236 8.14 0.69 -8.29
CA ASN A 236 8.23 1.06 -6.87
C ASN A 236 8.91 -0.02 -6.04
N THR A 237 9.53 0.38 -4.93
CA THR A 237 10.08 -0.58 -3.98
C THR A 237 8.98 -1.20 -3.11
N TYR A 238 9.29 -2.35 -2.53
CA TYR A 238 8.37 -3.03 -1.63
C TYR A 238 8.14 -2.28 -0.31
N ILE A 239 9.14 -1.54 0.18
CA ILE A 239 9.04 -0.78 1.45
C ILE A 239 8.08 0.41 1.35
N LEU A 240 7.86 0.97 0.14
CA LEU A 240 6.84 1.98 -0.09
C LEU A 240 5.45 1.52 0.39
N TYR A 241 5.13 0.24 0.19
CA TYR A 241 3.87 -0.38 0.62
C TYR A 241 3.99 -1.07 1.98
N TYR A 242 4.66 -0.44 2.95
CA TYR A 242 5.17 -1.07 4.17
C TYR A 242 4.16 -1.93 4.97
N ILE A 243 2.85 -1.67 4.86
CA ILE A 243 1.81 -2.48 5.51
C ILE A 243 1.94 -3.96 5.10
N CYS A 244 2.16 -4.27 3.81
CA CYS A 244 2.34 -5.66 3.34
C CYS A 244 3.55 -6.37 3.97
N PRO A 245 4.79 -5.83 3.93
CA PRO A 245 5.93 -6.44 4.60
C PRO A 245 5.73 -6.51 6.12
N LEU A 246 5.12 -5.51 6.74
CA LEU A 246 4.86 -5.50 8.18
C LEU A 246 3.95 -6.67 8.60
N HIS A 247 2.84 -6.89 7.91
CA HIS A 247 1.95 -8.03 8.14
C HIS A 247 2.64 -9.37 7.86
N THR A 248 3.44 -9.45 6.81
CA THR A 248 4.22 -10.66 6.48
C THR A 248 5.25 -10.98 7.56
N PHE A 249 5.96 -9.97 8.05
CA PHE A 249 6.93 -10.12 9.13
C PHE A 249 6.27 -10.64 10.42
N TYR A 250 5.20 -9.98 10.88
CA TYR A 250 4.52 -10.41 12.10
C TYR A 250 3.83 -11.77 11.95
N PHE A 251 3.37 -12.13 10.75
CA PHE A 251 2.93 -13.50 10.47
C PHE A 251 4.06 -14.52 10.71
N PHE A 252 5.27 -14.25 10.21
CA PHE A 252 6.42 -15.10 10.46
C PHE A 252 6.82 -15.13 11.93
N VAL A 253 6.71 -14.01 12.67
CA VAL A 253 6.96 -13.98 14.12
C VAL A 253 5.99 -14.92 14.86
N VAL A 254 4.69 -14.85 14.57
CA VAL A 254 3.69 -15.76 15.17
C VAL A 254 4.02 -17.21 14.81
N TYR A 255 4.33 -17.48 13.55
CA TYR A 255 4.70 -18.82 13.08
C TYR A 255 5.96 -19.35 13.78
N ALA A 256 7.00 -18.53 13.93
CA ALA A 256 8.26 -18.87 14.58
C ALA A 256 8.09 -19.16 16.09
N ILE A 257 7.15 -18.49 16.77
CA ILE A 257 6.84 -18.74 18.18
C ILE A 257 6.05 -20.05 18.35
N MET A 258 5.11 -20.33 17.45
CA MET A 258 4.18 -21.46 17.60
C MET A 258 4.68 -22.77 17.00
N SER A 259 5.52 -22.73 15.96
CA SER A 259 5.95 -23.91 15.22
C SER A 259 6.94 -24.81 16.00
N PRO A 260 7.94 -24.30 16.76
CA PRO A 260 8.81 -25.12 17.58
C PRO A 260 8.05 -25.77 18.74
N ALA A 261 8.43 -26.99 19.14
CA ALA A 261 7.84 -27.72 20.28
C ALA A 261 6.29 -27.70 20.30
N LYS A 262 5.66 -28.15 19.20
CA LYS A 262 4.20 -28.07 18.96
C LYS A 262 3.35 -28.70 20.08
N SER A 263 3.83 -29.79 20.69
CA SER A 263 3.17 -30.46 21.81
C SER A 263 3.03 -29.55 23.04
N ALA A 264 4.02 -28.69 23.30
CA ALA A 264 4.00 -27.77 24.43
C ALA A 264 2.90 -26.70 24.32
N ASN A 265 2.41 -26.39 23.11
CA ASN A 265 1.36 -25.39 22.88
C ASN A 265 0.03 -25.78 23.56
N TYR A 266 -0.25 -27.08 23.70
CA TYR A 266 -1.50 -27.60 24.25
C TYR A 266 -1.44 -27.88 25.75
N THR A 267 -0.25 -27.80 26.35
CA THR A 267 -0.08 -27.99 27.79
C THR A 267 -0.55 -26.75 28.56
N LYS A 268 -0.95 -26.95 29.82
CA LYS A 268 -1.45 -25.88 30.69
C LYS A 268 -0.53 -24.67 30.75
N ASN A 269 0.79 -24.86 30.84
CA ASN A 269 1.77 -23.79 31.03
C ASN A 269 2.77 -23.61 29.87
N GLY A 270 2.90 -24.58 28.96
CA GLY A 270 3.94 -24.52 27.91
C GLY A 270 3.79 -23.33 26.97
N MET A 271 2.59 -23.07 26.46
CA MET A 271 2.35 -21.89 25.60
C MET A 271 2.55 -20.56 26.35
N ARG A 272 2.18 -20.52 27.64
CA ARG A 272 2.38 -19.33 28.48
C ARG A 272 3.86 -19.01 28.64
N TRP A 273 4.68 -20.03 28.90
CA TRP A 273 6.12 -19.86 29.01
C TRP A 273 6.75 -19.37 27.70
N LYS A 274 6.33 -19.93 26.56
CA LYS A 274 6.76 -19.45 25.24
C LYS A 274 6.42 -17.98 24.99
N LEU A 275 5.22 -17.52 25.39
CA LEU A 275 4.84 -16.12 25.26
C LEU A 275 5.66 -15.22 26.20
N LEU A 276 5.95 -15.63 27.43
CA LEU A 276 6.82 -14.86 28.33
C LEU A 276 8.23 -14.69 27.75
N VAL A 277 8.82 -15.77 27.24
CA VAL A 277 10.13 -15.73 26.56
C VAL A 277 10.08 -14.84 25.32
N ALA A 278 9.02 -14.95 24.50
CA ALA A 278 8.86 -14.10 23.32
C ALA A 278 8.75 -12.61 23.67
N GLY A 279 8.03 -12.27 24.75
CA GLY A 279 7.94 -10.90 25.27
C GLY A 279 9.30 -10.35 25.71
N SER A 280 10.11 -11.17 26.38
CA SER A 280 11.48 -10.79 26.75
C SER A 280 12.37 -10.56 25.54
N ILE A 281 12.25 -11.38 24.48
CA ILE A 281 13.00 -11.18 23.22
C ILE A 281 12.59 -9.87 22.55
N ILE A 282 11.28 -9.59 22.45
CA ILE A 282 10.78 -8.33 21.85
C ILE A 282 11.34 -7.12 22.61
N PHE A 283 11.30 -7.14 23.94
CA PHE A 283 11.88 -6.11 24.78
C PHE A 283 13.39 -5.93 24.52
N CYS A 284 14.16 -7.01 24.46
CA CYS A 284 15.60 -6.93 24.19
C CYS A 284 15.94 -6.37 22.79
N VAL A 285 15.10 -6.68 21.78
CA VAL A 285 15.35 -6.28 20.39
C VAL A 285 14.98 -4.82 20.13
N TRP A 286 13.82 -4.34 20.63
CA TRP A 286 13.32 -2.99 20.32
C TRP A 286 13.47 -1.97 21.45
N ASP A 287 13.35 -2.38 22.73
CA ASP A 287 13.34 -1.44 23.86
C ASP A 287 14.70 -1.30 24.56
N TRP A 288 15.47 -2.39 24.64
CA TRP A 288 16.79 -2.38 25.28
C TRP A 288 17.89 -1.90 24.33
N ASP A 289 17.66 -2.01 23.02
CA ASP A 289 18.51 -1.48 21.96
C ASP A 289 19.95 -2.04 21.99
N LEU A 290 20.08 -3.36 22.07
CA LEU A 290 21.37 -4.07 22.10
C LEU A 290 22.06 -4.16 20.72
N HIS A 291 21.69 -3.32 19.76
CA HIS A 291 22.02 -3.47 18.33
C HIS A 291 21.71 -4.87 17.76
N ILE A 292 20.77 -5.60 18.39
CA ILE A 292 20.34 -6.92 17.92
C ILE A 292 19.54 -6.79 16.63
N PHE A 293 18.74 -5.72 16.50
CA PHE A 293 17.94 -5.45 15.31
C PHE A 293 18.82 -5.41 14.05
N GLU A 294 19.93 -4.68 14.12
CA GLU A 294 20.88 -4.57 13.00
C GLU A 294 21.46 -5.92 12.58
N LYS A 295 21.81 -6.75 13.56
CA LYS A 295 22.38 -8.09 13.32
C LYS A 295 21.36 -9.04 12.69
N ILE A 296 20.09 -8.92 13.06
CA ILE A 296 19.01 -9.71 12.47
C ILE A 296 18.73 -9.27 11.02
N PHE A 297 18.76 -7.96 10.76
CA PHE A 297 18.40 -7.37 9.48
C PHE A 297 19.60 -6.84 8.68
N PHE A 298 20.77 -7.45 8.86
CA PHE A 298 22.04 -7.00 8.24
C PHE A 298 22.01 -6.97 6.71
N PHE A 299 21.11 -7.73 6.10
CA PHE A 299 20.94 -7.82 4.65
C PHE A 299 20.12 -6.67 4.04
N LEU A 300 19.52 -5.79 4.86
CA LEU A 300 18.79 -4.62 4.37
C LEU A 300 19.76 -3.49 4.03
N GLY A 301 19.58 -2.90 2.85
CA GLY A 301 20.39 -1.76 2.39
C GLY A 301 20.19 -0.51 3.25
N ARG A 302 21.28 0.24 3.46
CA ARG A 302 21.26 1.58 4.07
C ARG A 302 21.13 2.70 3.04
N GLU A 303 21.18 2.36 1.75
CA GLU A 303 21.00 3.28 0.62
C GLU A 303 19.56 3.80 0.52
N LYS A 304 19.42 5.06 0.11
CA LYS A 304 18.12 5.71 -0.10
C LYS A 304 17.40 5.07 -1.28
N VAL A 305 16.14 4.71 -1.08
CA VAL A 305 15.29 4.14 -2.14
C VAL A 305 13.90 4.77 -2.10
N VAL A 306 13.13 4.65 -3.19
CA VAL A 306 11.74 5.16 -3.25
C VAL A 306 10.95 4.59 -2.07
N GLY A 307 10.38 5.44 -1.20
CA GLY A 307 9.66 5.02 0.00
C GLY A 307 10.52 4.81 1.27
N ALA A 308 11.85 4.97 1.19
CA ALA A 308 12.76 4.94 2.33
C ALA A 308 13.90 5.97 2.14
N GLY A 309 13.62 7.23 2.52
CA GLY A 309 14.52 8.38 2.32
C GLY A 309 15.78 8.37 3.19
N ASN A 310 15.78 7.58 4.27
CA ASN A 310 16.92 7.41 5.19
C ASN A 310 17.52 5.99 5.10
N GLY A 311 17.21 5.25 4.03
CA GLY A 311 17.64 3.87 3.85
C GLY A 311 16.59 2.85 4.26
N THR A 312 16.60 1.70 3.58
CA THR A 312 15.61 0.61 3.81
C THR A 312 15.70 0.07 5.24
N MET A 313 16.90 -0.04 5.78
CA MET A 313 17.14 -0.52 7.14
C MET A 313 16.51 0.38 8.22
N TRP A 314 16.72 1.70 8.11
CA TRP A 314 16.13 2.66 9.04
C TRP A 314 14.61 2.69 8.93
N GLU A 315 14.09 2.74 7.70
CA GLU A 315 12.65 2.75 7.46
C GLU A 315 12.01 1.49 8.05
N TRP A 316 12.65 0.33 7.88
CA TRP A 316 12.18 -0.92 8.45
C TRP A 316 12.21 -0.94 9.98
N TYR A 317 13.27 -0.42 10.60
CA TYR A 317 13.29 -0.23 12.06
C TYR A 317 12.17 0.70 12.52
N PHE A 318 12.05 1.88 11.91
CA PHE A 318 11.02 2.85 12.22
C PHE A 318 9.61 2.25 12.12
N ARG A 319 9.31 1.48 11.08
CA ARG A 319 7.98 0.86 10.92
C ARG A 319 7.71 -0.26 11.91
N THR A 320 8.70 -1.08 12.23
CA THR A 320 8.53 -2.20 13.18
C THR A 320 8.55 -1.74 14.64
N SER A 321 9.30 -0.69 14.97
CA SER A 321 9.35 -0.12 16.32
C SER A 321 8.03 0.54 16.73
N LEU A 322 7.23 1.05 15.80
CA LEU A 322 5.92 1.64 16.11
C LEU A 322 4.88 0.64 16.63
N ASP A 323 5.06 -0.66 16.34
CA ASP A 323 4.04 -1.71 16.52
C ASP A 323 4.60 -3.03 17.10
N HIS A 324 5.82 -3.04 17.64
CA HIS A 324 6.50 -4.25 18.12
C HIS A 324 5.76 -5.01 19.23
N TRP A 325 5.00 -4.32 20.08
CA TRP A 325 4.14 -4.94 21.11
C TRP A 325 2.77 -5.39 20.58
N SER A 326 2.32 -4.89 19.42
CA SER A 326 0.94 -5.01 18.96
C SER A 326 0.56 -6.46 18.62
N THR A 327 1.38 -7.14 17.82
CA THR A 327 1.20 -8.56 17.48
C THR A 327 1.28 -9.45 18.73
N PHE A 328 2.19 -9.13 19.65
CA PHE A 328 2.40 -9.89 20.87
C PHE A 328 1.16 -9.91 21.78
N LEU A 329 0.58 -8.73 22.03
CA LEU A 329 -0.66 -8.60 22.78
C LEU A 329 -1.85 -9.27 22.08
N GLY A 330 -1.86 -9.28 20.74
CA GLY A 330 -2.83 -10.05 19.94
C GLY A 330 -2.75 -11.55 20.19
N MET A 331 -1.54 -12.12 20.26
CA MET A 331 -1.34 -13.54 20.60
C MET A 331 -1.80 -13.88 22.03
N ILE A 332 -1.50 -13.01 23.00
CA ILE A 332 -1.94 -13.21 24.40
C ILE A 332 -3.47 -13.20 24.48
N PHE A 333 -4.12 -12.25 23.79
CA PHE A 333 -5.57 -12.19 23.73
C PHE A 333 -6.15 -13.46 23.11
N ALA A 334 -5.57 -13.96 22.01
CA ALA A 334 -5.99 -15.20 21.37
C ALA A 334 -5.87 -16.43 22.29
N LEU A 335 -4.80 -16.53 23.08
CA LEU A 335 -4.65 -17.59 24.08
C LEU A 335 -5.74 -17.51 25.16
N ASN A 336 -6.07 -16.31 25.61
CA ASN A 336 -7.08 -16.06 26.65
C ASN A 336 -8.51 -15.96 26.10
N TYR A 337 -8.71 -16.07 24.79
CA TYR A 337 -10.02 -15.95 24.15
C TYR A 337 -11.05 -16.98 24.63
N PRO A 338 -10.74 -18.28 24.78
CA PRO A 338 -11.70 -19.26 25.30
C PRO A 338 -12.17 -18.91 26.72
N ALA A 339 -11.26 -18.47 27.59
CA ALA A 339 -11.60 -17.99 28.92
C ALA A 339 -12.50 -16.74 28.85
N THR A 340 -12.22 -15.86 27.88
CA THR A 340 -13.00 -14.64 27.63
C THR A 340 -14.44 -14.95 27.23
N ALA A 341 -14.62 -15.83 26.25
CA ALA A 341 -15.95 -16.24 25.78
C ALA A 341 -16.77 -16.93 26.89
N GLN A 342 -16.12 -17.77 27.72
CA GLN A 342 -16.80 -18.46 28.81
C GLN A 342 -17.27 -17.52 29.92
N TRP A 343 -16.44 -16.56 30.34
CA TRP A 343 -16.87 -15.64 31.39
C TRP A 343 -18.00 -14.73 30.91
N VAL A 344 -17.98 -14.28 29.65
CA VAL A 344 -19.07 -13.44 29.11
C VAL A 344 -20.40 -14.20 29.19
N LYS A 345 -20.44 -15.46 28.75
CA LYS A 345 -21.63 -16.32 28.85
C LYS A 345 -22.09 -16.50 30.30
N LYS A 346 -21.16 -16.69 31.23
CA LYS A 346 -21.46 -16.90 32.65
C LYS A 346 -21.89 -15.63 33.39
N ILE A 347 -21.36 -14.46 33.02
CA ILE A 347 -21.79 -13.19 33.59
C ILE A 347 -23.21 -12.84 33.10
N GLU A 348 -23.55 -13.22 31.87
CA GLU A 348 -24.88 -13.02 31.29
C GLU A 348 -25.94 -13.97 31.86
N SER A 349 -25.55 -15.05 32.53
CA SER A 349 -26.50 -15.89 33.28
C SER A 349 -26.77 -15.41 34.72
N LEU A 350 -26.08 -14.36 35.18
CA LEU A 350 -26.31 -13.77 36.50
C LEU A 350 -27.52 -12.82 36.49
N PRO A 351 -28.11 -12.53 37.67
CA PRO A 351 -29.12 -11.48 37.81
C PRO A 351 -28.60 -10.13 37.30
N PHE A 352 -29.48 -9.36 36.66
CA PHE A 352 -29.16 -8.09 35.98
C PHE A 352 -28.26 -7.15 36.81
N GLY A 353 -28.56 -6.96 38.09
CA GLY A 353 -27.77 -6.08 38.97
C GLY A 353 -26.32 -6.56 39.17
N ARG A 354 -26.09 -7.87 39.32
CA ARG A 354 -24.73 -8.43 39.47
C ARG A 354 -23.98 -8.45 38.15
N GLN A 355 -24.67 -8.75 37.05
CA GLN A 355 -24.12 -8.67 35.70
C GLN A 355 -23.56 -7.27 35.43
N TRP A 356 -24.37 -6.22 35.64
CA TRP A 356 -23.96 -4.84 35.37
C TRP A 356 -22.99 -4.27 36.40
N ALA A 357 -22.98 -4.76 37.64
CA ALA A 357 -21.93 -4.42 38.60
C ALA A 357 -20.55 -4.84 38.06
N ILE A 358 -20.40 -6.08 37.58
CA ILE A 358 -19.12 -6.57 37.04
C ILE A 358 -18.79 -5.94 35.69
N LYS A 359 -19.76 -5.92 34.76
CA LYS A 359 -19.55 -5.32 33.42
C LYS A 359 -19.25 -3.83 33.53
N GLY A 360 -19.98 -3.12 34.38
CA GLY A 360 -19.81 -1.70 34.64
C GLY A 360 -18.47 -1.38 35.30
N SER A 361 -18.00 -2.18 36.27
CA SER A 361 -16.70 -1.92 36.90
C SER A 361 -15.53 -2.09 35.93
N VAL A 362 -15.57 -3.11 35.06
CA VAL A 362 -14.52 -3.30 34.04
C VAL A 362 -14.60 -2.19 32.98
N ALA A 363 -15.82 -1.85 32.52
CA ALA A 363 -16.03 -0.73 31.60
C ALA A 363 -15.49 0.58 32.18
N ALA A 364 -15.75 0.87 33.46
CA ALA A 364 -15.30 2.10 34.12
C ALA A 364 -13.77 2.21 34.13
N VAL A 365 -13.04 1.12 34.44
CA VAL A 365 -11.57 1.12 34.43
C VAL A 365 -11.03 1.37 33.02
N LEU A 366 -11.53 0.63 32.02
CA LEU A 366 -11.08 0.74 30.63
C LEU A 366 -11.42 2.09 30.01
N LEU A 367 -12.62 2.61 30.23
CA LEU A 367 -13.06 3.92 29.74
C LEU A 367 -12.30 5.06 30.43
N SER A 368 -12.02 4.97 31.73
CA SER A 368 -11.22 5.97 32.46
C SER A 368 -9.78 6.01 31.92
N ALA A 369 -9.16 4.85 31.69
CA ALA A 369 -7.85 4.77 31.07
C ALA A 369 -7.86 5.36 29.64
N THR A 370 -8.91 5.08 28.86
CA THR A 370 -9.08 5.63 27.50
C THR A 370 -9.31 7.14 27.51
N ALA A 371 -10.09 7.66 28.45
CA ALA A 371 -10.30 9.10 28.60
C ALA A 371 -8.99 9.81 28.99
N TRP A 372 -8.21 9.23 29.92
CA TRP A 372 -6.89 9.75 30.25
C TRP A 372 -5.94 9.73 29.05
N TRP A 373 -5.89 8.64 28.30
CA TRP A 373 -5.09 8.52 27.08
C TRP A 373 -5.52 9.53 26.01
N ALA A 374 -6.82 9.71 25.79
CA ALA A 374 -7.36 10.65 24.83
C ALA A 374 -7.06 12.11 25.19
N ALA A 375 -6.96 12.44 26.49
CA ALA A 375 -6.63 13.77 26.97
C ALA A 375 -5.12 14.06 27.01
N ASN A 376 -4.26 13.07 27.25
CA ASN A 376 -2.84 13.29 27.54
C ASN A 376 -1.87 12.74 26.49
N ILE A 377 -2.28 11.71 25.73
CA ILE A 377 -1.40 11.02 24.78
C ILE A 377 -1.84 11.26 23.35
N LEU A 378 -3.13 11.11 23.04
CA LEU A 378 -3.66 11.33 21.69
C LEU A 378 -3.39 12.74 21.11
N PRO A 379 -3.40 13.85 21.88
CA PRO A 379 -3.15 15.20 21.35
C PRO A 379 -1.68 15.53 21.13
N LEU A 380 -0.75 14.63 21.51
CA LEU A 380 0.68 14.89 21.37
C LEU A 380 1.08 15.06 19.91
N GLU A 381 2.11 15.87 19.69
CA GLU A 381 2.69 16.03 18.36
C GLU A 381 3.15 14.71 17.76
N LYS A 382 3.06 14.59 16.44
CA LYS A 382 3.32 13.37 15.66
C LYS A 382 4.60 12.63 16.07
N LEU A 383 5.72 13.35 16.22
CA LEU A 383 7.01 12.73 16.53
C LEU A 383 7.04 12.16 17.95
N VAL A 384 6.52 12.91 18.94
CA VAL A 384 6.42 12.47 20.33
C VAL A 384 5.40 11.33 20.48
N TYR A 385 4.29 11.40 19.76
CA TYR A 385 3.27 10.35 19.73
C TYR A 385 3.83 9.03 19.18
N ASN A 386 4.63 9.09 18.10
CA ASN A 386 5.24 7.91 17.49
C ASN A 386 6.11 7.12 18.49
N GLN A 387 6.86 7.80 19.36
CA GLN A 387 7.65 7.14 20.42
C GLN A 387 6.78 6.46 21.49
N LYS A 388 5.54 6.90 21.68
CA LYS A 388 4.63 6.37 22.72
C LYS A 388 3.60 5.36 22.19
N ASN A 389 3.32 5.35 20.89
CA ASN A 389 2.25 4.55 20.29
C ASN A 389 2.37 3.05 20.58
N ALA A 390 3.59 2.48 20.48
CA ALA A 390 3.82 1.05 20.68
C ALA A 390 3.37 0.56 22.07
N TYR A 391 3.43 1.43 23.08
CA TYR A 391 3.09 1.07 24.47
C TYR A 391 1.62 1.34 24.79
N PHE A 392 1.11 2.52 24.46
CA PHE A 392 -0.24 2.94 24.84
C PHE A 392 -1.31 2.56 23.82
N GLY A 393 -0.97 2.50 22.53
CA GLY A 393 -1.91 2.34 21.42
C GLY A 393 -2.68 1.02 21.43
N VAL A 394 -2.07 -0.11 21.78
CA VAL A 394 -2.83 -1.36 21.99
C VAL A 394 -3.38 -1.48 23.40
N ALA A 395 -2.57 -1.15 24.40
CA ALA A 395 -2.90 -1.40 25.80
C ALA A 395 -4.20 -0.71 26.23
N ILE A 396 -4.54 0.44 25.64
CA ILE A 396 -5.69 1.23 26.08
C ILE A 396 -6.84 1.23 25.07
N PRO A 397 -6.78 1.91 23.91
CA PRO A 397 -7.95 2.11 23.08
C PRO A 397 -8.41 0.83 22.36
N VAL A 398 -7.49 -0.05 21.94
CA VAL A 398 -7.84 -1.30 21.24
C VAL A 398 -8.58 -2.27 22.17
N LEU A 399 -8.05 -2.54 23.36
CA LEU A 399 -8.73 -3.42 24.34
C LEU A 399 -10.07 -2.84 24.80
N THR A 400 -10.13 -1.51 25.01
CA THR A 400 -11.39 -0.84 25.37
C THR A 400 -12.43 -0.96 24.27
N TYR A 401 -12.04 -0.75 23.01
CA TYR A 401 -12.94 -0.95 21.87
C TYR A 401 -13.48 -2.39 21.81
N ILE A 402 -12.60 -3.39 21.96
CA ILE A 402 -13.01 -4.80 21.97
C ILE A 402 -14.01 -5.06 23.10
N TYR A 403 -13.76 -4.54 24.30
CA TYR A 403 -14.65 -4.71 25.45
C TYR A 403 -16.03 -4.08 25.20
N VAL A 404 -16.06 -2.80 24.83
CA VAL A 404 -17.29 -2.03 24.62
C VAL A 404 -18.12 -2.60 23.47
N ARG A 405 -17.47 -2.95 22.34
CA ARG A 405 -18.15 -3.53 21.17
C ARG A 405 -18.81 -4.88 21.47
N ASN A 406 -18.36 -5.58 22.52
CA ASN A 406 -18.84 -6.90 22.95
C ASN A 406 -19.64 -6.88 24.27
N LEU A 407 -19.93 -5.71 24.83
CA LEU A 407 -20.53 -5.54 26.16
C LEU A 407 -21.94 -6.17 26.26
N THR A 408 -22.73 -6.08 25.19
CA THR A 408 -24.10 -6.60 25.13
C THR A 408 -24.30 -7.60 23.98
N PRO A 409 -25.20 -8.59 24.11
CA PRO A 409 -25.52 -9.51 23.03
C PRO A 409 -26.06 -8.81 21.77
N LEU A 410 -26.75 -7.68 21.95
CA LEU A 410 -27.29 -6.87 20.84
C LEU A 410 -26.16 -6.35 19.95
N MET A 411 -25.11 -5.78 20.56
CA MET A 411 -23.95 -5.31 19.83
C MET A 411 -23.19 -6.50 19.21
N ARG A 412 -23.06 -7.64 19.91
CA ARG A 412 -22.37 -8.83 19.36
C ARG A 412 -23.03 -9.42 18.12
N THR A 413 -24.36 -9.49 18.13
CA THR A 413 -25.12 -10.17 17.06
C THR A 413 -25.47 -9.26 15.89
N ARG A 414 -25.11 -7.97 15.91
CA ARG A 414 -25.43 -7.03 14.83
C ARG A 414 -24.17 -6.38 14.27
N TYR A 415 -24.15 -6.20 12.96
CA TYR A 415 -23.05 -5.57 12.24
C TYR A 415 -23.56 -4.65 11.14
N LEU A 416 -22.70 -3.71 10.73
CA LEU A 416 -23.00 -2.72 9.69
C LEU A 416 -22.55 -3.23 8.31
N GLU A 417 -23.48 -3.49 7.39
CA GLU A 417 -23.18 -4.18 6.12
C GLU A 417 -22.24 -3.38 5.18
N PRO A 418 -22.39 -2.05 4.98
CA PRO A 418 -21.47 -1.30 4.11
C PRO A 418 -20.02 -1.35 4.59
N LEU A 419 -19.80 -1.14 5.89
CA LEU A 419 -18.48 -1.25 6.51
C LEU A 419 -17.94 -2.68 6.44
N HIS A 420 -18.76 -3.68 6.74
CA HIS A 420 -18.40 -5.09 6.61
C HIS A 420 -17.97 -5.45 5.18
N SER A 421 -18.67 -4.93 4.17
CA SER A 421 -18.32 -5.14 2.76
C SER A 421 -17.00 -4.46 2.38
N LEU A 422 -16.72 -3.26 2.90
CA LEU A 422 -15.43 -2.58 2.70
C LEU A 422 -14.29 -3.33 3.40
N GLY A 423 -14.54 -3.89 4.58
CA GLY A 423 -13.59 -4.69 5.35
C GLY A 423 -13.02 -5.90 4.60
N LYS A 424 -13.83 -6.52 3.74
CA LYS A 424 -13.40 -7.70 2.96
C LYS A 424 -12.31 -7.40 1.93
N ILE A 425 -12.24 -6.15 1.47
CA ILE A 425 -11.38 -5.69 0.37
C ILE A 425 -10.30 -4.70 0.84
N THR A 426 -10.00 -4.65 2.14
CA THR A 426 -9.13 -3.62 2.72
C THR A 426 -7.76 -3.54 2.06
N LEU A 427 -7.13 -4.68 1.77
CA LEU A 427 -5.79 -4.70 1.16
C LEU A 427 -5.82 -4.12 -0.25
N GLU A 428 -6.81 -4.51 -1.04
CA GLU A 428 -6.99 -4.05 -2.41
C GLU A 428 -7.32 -2.57 -2.46
N THR A 429 -8.16 -2.08 -1.54
CA THR A 429 -8.42 -0.64 -1.39
C THR A 429 -7.15 0.09 -0.95
N TYR A 430 -6.39 -0.46 -0.01
CA TYR A 430 -5.15 0.16 0.46
C TYR A 430 -4.12 0.32 -0.67
N LEU A 431 -3.90 -0.72 -1.48
CA LEU A 431 -2.92 -0.68 -2.55
C LEU A 431 -3.37 0.20 -3.72
N MET A 432 -4.63 0.05 -4.17
CA MET A 432 -5.15 0.81 -5.31
C MET A 432 -5.30 2.31 -5.03
N GLN A 433 -5.35 2.72 -3.76
CA GLN A 433 -5.46 4.15 -3.44
C GLN A 433 -4.27 4.94 -3.97
N HIS A 434 -3.08 4.34 -4.08
CA HIS A 434 -1.85 5.04 -4.47
C HIS A 434 -1.79 5.37 -5.97
N HIS A 435 -2.58 4.66 -6.79
CA HIS A 435 -2.45 4.64 -8.26
C HIS A 435 -3.74 4.98 -9.02
N ILE A 436 -4.91 4.85 -8.39
CA ILE A 436 -6.21 5.12 -9.03
C ILE A 436 -6.92 6.27 -8.33
N TRP A 437 -6.99 6.24 -7.00
CA TRP A 437 -7.72 7.26 -6.26
C TRP A 437 -6.86 8.49 -5.99
N LEU A 438 -5.62 8.24 -5.57
CA LEU A 438 -4.50 9.16 -5.52
C LEU A 438 -3.51 8.76 -6.62
N THR A 439 -2.56 9.65 -6.89
CA THR A 439 -1.54 9.52 -7.92
C THR A 439 -0.19 10.03 -7.42
N SER A 440 0.89 9.79 -8.18
CA SER A 440 2.25 10.18 -7.82
C SER A 440 2.68 9.61 -6.46
N ASN A 441 2.40 8.31 -6.26
CA ASN A 441 2.60 7.59 -4.99
C ASN A 441 1.88 8.26 -3.80
N ALA A 442 0.57 8.49 -3.96
CA ALA A 442 -0.30 9.12 -2.96
C ALA A 442 0.02 10.59 -2.63
N LYS A 443 0.66 11.34 -3.52
CA LYS A 443 0.92 12.79 -3.35
C LYS A 443 -0.13 13.67 -3.99
N THR A 444 -0.71 13.25 -5.12
CA THR A 444 -1.69 14.01 -5.90
C THR A 444 -2.99 13.24 -6.07
N LEU A 445 -4.00 13.85 -6.68
CA LEU A 445 -5.32 13.27 -6.95
C LEU A 445 -5.51 12.98 -8.44
N LEU A 446 -6.12 11.85 -8.78
CA LEU A 446 -6.53 11.60 -10.16
C LEU A 446 -7.69 12.54 -10.54
N VAL A 447 -7.53 13.26 -11.65
CA VAL A 447 -8.57 14.14 -12.20
C VAL A 447 -9.13 13.51 -13.48
N VAL A 448 -10.42 13.15 -13.44
CA VAL A 448 -11.21 12.67 -14.57
C VAL A 448 -12.23 13.72 -15.02
N VAL A 449 -12.73 14.54 -14.10
CA VAL A 449 -13.66 15.65 -14.41
C VAL A 449 -13.01 16.98 -14.02
N PRO A 450 -12.47 17.75 -14.99
CA PRO A 450 -11.87 19.05 -14.70
C PRO A 450 -12.95 20.06 -14.26
N GLY A 451 -12.60 20.97 -13.34
CA GLY A 451 -13.47 22.06 -12.88
C GLY A 451 -14.53 21.68 -11.84
N SER A 452 -14.73 20.40 -11.49
CA SER A 452 -15.66 19.97 -10.44
C SER A 452 -15.04 18.93 -9.48
N PRO A 453 -14.31 19.37 -8.44
CA PRO A 453 -13.61 18.46 -7.51
C PRO A 453 -14.53 17.47 -6.80
N LYS A 454 -15.74 17.89 -6.42
CA LYS A 454 -16.72 17.03 -5.71
C LYS A 454 -17.27 15.91 -6.61
N LEU A 455 -17.58 16.23 -7.86
CA LEU A 455 -18.04 15.23 -8.83
C LEU A 455 -16.91 14.27 -9.19
N ASN A 456 -15.70 14.80 -9.34
CA ASN A 456 -14.49 14.00 -9.56
C ASN A 456 -14.27 13.00 -8.42
N MET A 457 -14.36 13.44 -7.16
CA MET A 457 -14.26 12.56 -5.98
C MET A 457 -15.23 11.37 -6.09
N VAL A 458 -16.51 11.63 -6.36
CA VAL A 458 -17.53 10.58 -6.42
C VAL A 458 -17.24 9.57 -7.54
N ILE A 459 -16.95 10.05 -8.76
CA ILE A 459 -16.70 9.19 -9.92
C ILE A 459 -15.46 8.32 -9.70
N VAL A 460 -14.35 8.94 -9.27
CA VAL A 460 -13.10 8.22 -9.05
C VAL A 460 -13.26 7.23 -7.90
N THR A 461 -13.93 7.58 -6.80
CA THR A 461 -14.20 6.65 -5.68
C THR A 461 -15.02 5.44 -6.14
N VAL A 462 -16.06 5.63 -6.96
CA VAL A 462 -16.85 4.50 -7.49
C VAL A 462 -15.99 3.59 -8.36
N CYS A 463 -15.23 4.16 -9.30
CA CYS A 463 -14.33 3.39 -10.18
C CYS A 463 -13.30 2.59 -9.34
N TYR A 464 -12.62 3.27 -8.43
CA TYR A 464 -11.62 2.71 -7.53
C TYR A 464 -12.18 1.54 -6.69
N VAL A 465 -13.34 1.70 -6.04
CA VAL A 465 -13.92 0.63 -5.21
C VAL A 465 -14.33 -0.58 -6.06
N LEU A 466 -14.84 -0.37 -7.28
CA LEU A 466 -15.18 -1.47 -8.20
C LEU A 466 -13.93 -2.24 -8.65
N VAL A 467 -12.86 -1.53 -8.99
CA VAL A 467 -11.57 -2.14 -9.36
C VAL A 467 -11.00 -2.95 -8.17
N SER A 468 -11.01 -2.40 -6.96
CA SER A 468 -10.54 -3.12 -5.76
C SER A 468 -11.35 -4.39 -5.47
N ARG A 469 -12.68 -4.36 -5.68
CA ARG A 469 -13.54 -5.55 -5.52
C ARG A 469 -13.20 -6.64 -6.53
N GLU A 470 -12.90 -6.27 -7.76
CA GLU A 470 -12.56 -7.23 -8.79
C GLU A 470 -11.16 -7.80 -8.59
N LEU A 471 -10.18 -6.98 -8.22
CA LEU A 471 -8.84 -7.44 -7.84
C LEU A 471 -8.87 -8.42 -6.67
N TYR A 472 -9.75 -8.22 -5.69
CA TYR A 472 -9.91 -9.16 -4.58
C TYR A 472 -10.38 -10.54 -5.08
N ARG A 473 -11.38 -10.56 -5.98
CA ARG A 473 -11.87 -11.81 -6.58
C ARG A 473 -10.78 -12.51 -7.38
N LEU A 474 -10.09 -11.79 -8.25
CA LEU A 474 -9.00 -12.32 -9.09
C LEU A 474 -7.85 -12.88 -8.23
N THR A 475 -7.44 -12.16 -7.18
CA THR A 475 -6.39 -12.61 -6.25
C THR A 475 -6.77 -13.94 -5.59
N MET A 476 -8.03 -14.09 -5.16
CA MET A 476 -8.51 -15.32 -4.51
C MET A 476 -8.72 -16.48 -5.49
N SER A 477 -9.20 -16.18 -6.70
CA SER A 477 -9.36 -17.12 -7.81
C SER A 477 -8.01 -17.70 -8.23
N LEU A 478 -7.04 -16.83 -8.56
CA LEU A 478 -5.69 -17.24 -8.96
C LEU A 478 -4.96 -17.99 -7.82
N ARG A 479 -5.19 -17.63 -6.56
CA ARG A 479 -4.68 -18.41 -5.41
C ARG A 479 -5.18 -19.86 -5.46
N GLY A 480 -6.48 -20.07 -5.70
CA GLY A 480 -7.09 -21.40 -5.76
C GLY A 480 -6.58 -22.24 -6.93
N MET A 481 -6.32 -21.61 -8.08
CA MET A 481 -5.76 -22.29 -9.26
C MET A 481 -4.27 -22.62 -9.10
N CYS A 482 -3.46 -21.67 -8.63
CA CYS A 482 -2.00 -21.78 -8.59
C CYS A 482 -1.46 -22.54 -7.37
N LEU A 483 -2.14 -22.47 -6.22
CA LEU A 483 -1.69 -23.04 -4.95
C LEU A 483 -2.66 -24.13 -4.46
N PRO A 484 -2.68 -25.30 -5.12
CA PRO A 484 -3.48 -26.44 -4.68
C PRO A 484 -3.03 -26.97 -3.32
N ASP A 485 -3.85 -27.84 -2.72
CA ASP A 485 -3.58 -28.39 -1.37
C ASP A 485 -2.33 -29.28 -1.30
N GLU A 486 -1.79 -29.71 -2.45
CA GLU A 486 -0.57 -30.50 -2.53
C GLU A 486 0.70 -29.62 -2.67
N LEU A 487 1.68 -29.82 -1.78
CA LEU A 487 2.92 -29.03 -1.75
C LEU A 487 3.76 -29.19 -3.03
N SER A 488 3.87 -30.41 -3.57
CA SER A 488 4.66 -30.69 -4.78
C SER A 488 4.13 -29.89 -5.98
N ALA A 489 2.80 -29.87 -6.15
CA ALA A 489 2.11 -29.14 -7.19
C ALA A 489 2.22 -27.63 -6.98
N CYS A 490 2.09 -27.17 -5.73
CA CYS A 490 2.27 -25.77 -5.36
C CYS A 490 3.68 -25.26 -5.72
N LEU A 491 4.73 -26.00 -5.35
CA LEU A 491 6.12 -25.63 -5.66
C LEU A 491 6.40 -25.66 -7.16
N ARG A 492 5.88 -26.66 -7.87
CA ARG A 492 5.98 -26.75 -9.34
C ARG A 492 5.32 -25.56 -10.02
N ASN A 493 4.13 -25.16 -9.58
CA ASN A 493 3.42 -24.02 -10.14
C ASN A 493 4.16 -22.70 -9.85
N LEU A 494 4.65 -22.51 -8.62
CA LEU A 494 5.46 -21.34 -8.26
C LEU A 494 6.77 -21.26 -9.05
N ALA A 495 7.46 -22.39 -9.23
CA ALA A 495 8.64 -22.48 -10.08
C ALA A 495 8.30 -22.13 -11.55
N GLY A 496 7.17 -22.64 -12.06
CA GLY A 496 6.66 -22.29 -13.38
C GLY A 496 6.39 -20.80 -13.55
N ILE A 497 5.76 -20.16 -12.55
CA ILE A 497 5.54 -18.70 -12.53
C ILE A 497 6.88 -17.96 -12.52
N ALA A 498 7.82 -18.34 -11.67
CA ALA A 498 9.14 -17.72 -11.59
C ALA A 498 9.92 -17.83 -12.90
N CYS A 499 9.92 -19.01 -13.53
CA CYS A 499 10.52 -19.23 -14.85
C CYS A 499 9.87 -18.38 -15.93
N THR A 500 8.54 -18.26 -15.91
CA THR A 500 7.79 -17.43 -16.88
C THR A 500 8.12 -15.95 -16.71
N VAL A 501 8.17 -15.46 -15.48
CA VAL A 501 8.57 -14.07 -15.19
C VAL A 501 10.02 -13.84 -15.61
N ALA A 502 10.94 -14.75 -15.31
CA ALA A 502 12.34 -14.64 -15.71
C ALA A 502 12.50 -14.62 -17.24
N ALA A 503 11.74 -15.45 -17.97
CA ALA A 503 11.71 -15.44 -19.42
C ALA A 503 11.17 -14.11 -19.98
N CYS A 504 10.09 -13.57 -19.40
CA CYS A 504 9.55 -12.26 -19.79
C CYS A 504 10.55 -11.13 -19.53
N VAL A 505 11.28 -11.18 -18.41
CA VAL A 505 12.36 -10.24 -18.10
C VAL A 505 13.52 -10.38 -19.09
N ALA A 506 13.91 -11.59 -19.46
CA ALA A 506 14.97 -11.79 -20.46
C ALA A 506 14.57 -11.23 -21.83
N VAL A 507 13.32 -11.45 -22.27
CA VAL A 507 12.77 -10.86 -23.50
C VAL A 507 12.76 -9.34 -23.39
N ALA A 508 12.29 -8.78 -22.28
CA ALA A 508 12.27 -7.34 -22.06
C ALA A 508 13.68 -6.74 -22.08
N LYS A 509 14.69 -7.42 -21.52
CA LYS A 509 16.11 -6.99 -21.61
C LYS A 509 16.58 -6.97 -23.06
N ALA A 510 16.29 -8.04 -23.81
CA ALA A 510 16.66 -8.12 -25.22
C ALA A 510 16.03 -7.00 -26.05
N LEU A 511 14.76 -6.66 -25.78
CA LEU A 511 14.06 -5.54 -26.43
C LEU A 511 14.70 -4.18 -26.13
N LEU A 512 15.06 -3.94 -24.86
CA LEU A 512 15.72 -2.70 -24.43
C LEU A 512 17.11 -2.56 -25.07
N VAL A 513 17.93 -3.62 -25.04
CA VAL A 513 19.27 -3.63 -25.67
C VAL A 513 19.18 -3.44 -27.19
N ALA A 514 18.14 -3.98 -27.83
CA ALA A 514 17.92 -3.83 -29.26
C ALA A 514 17.39 -2.44 -29.68
N GLY A 515 17.10 -1.54 -28.73
CA GLY A 515 16.52 -0.22 -29.03
C GLY A 515 15.15 -0.32 -29.74
N ALA A 516 14.40 -1.39 -29.49
CA ALA A 516 13.17 -1.70 -30.21
C ALA A 516 12.08 -0.65 -29.93
N GLY A 517 11.60 0.03 -30.97
CA GLY A 517 10.46 0.95 -30.85
C GLY A 517 9.15 0.23 -30.50
N PRO A 518 8.09 0.95 -30.07
CA PRO A 518 6.82 0.37 -29.61
C PRO A 518 6.18 -0.64 -30.58
N ALA A 519 6.32 -0.41 -31.89
CA ALA A 519 5.81 -1.30 -32.93
C ALA A 519 6.55 -2.65 -32.98
N ALA A 520 7.88 -2.65 -32.80
CA ALA A 520 8.68 -3.87 -32.76
C ALA A 520 8.36 -4.71 -31.50
N CYS A 521 8.14 -4.04 -30.35
CA CYS A 521 7.69 -4.68 -29.12
C CYS A 521 6.34 -5.38 -29.31
N ALA A 522 5.36 -4.73 -29.96
CA ALA A 522 4.05 -5.32 -30.22
C ALA A 522 4.12 -6.58 -31.12
N CYS A 523 4.95 -6.55 -32.18
CA CYS A 523 5.16 -7.70 -33.06
C CYS A 523 5.79 -8.89 -32.32
N ILE A 524 6.78 -8.64 -31.46
CA ILE A 524 7.46 -9.69 -30.68
C ILE A 524 6.51 -10.31 -29.65
N ILE A 525 5.68 -9.50 -28.98
CA ILE A 525 4.65 -9.99 -28.07
C ILE A 525 3.63 -10.86 -28.81
N GLY A 526 3.22 -10.45 -30.01
CA GLY A 526 2.35 -11.24 -30.88
C GLY A 526 2.97 -12.60 -31.26
N ALA A 527 4.26 -12.61 -31.64
CA ALA A 527 5.00 -13.83 -31.98
C ALA A 527 5.14 -14.78 -30.79
N ILE A 528 5.45 -14.26 -29.60
CA ILE A 528 5.52 -15.06 -28.35
C ILE A 528 4.15 -15.64 -28.02
N GLY A 529 3.09 -14.83 -28.09
CA GLY A 529 1.71 -15.29 -27.88
C GLY A 529 1.32 -16.43 -28.82
N PHE A 530 1.70 -16.33 -30.10
CA PHE A 530 1.45 -17.39 -31.08
C PHE A 530 2.27 -18.66 -30.81
N GLY A 531 3.53 -18.53 -30.40
CA GLY A 531 4.37 -19.65 -29.98
C GLY A 531 3.82 -20.39 -28.75
N LEU A 532 3.26 -19.65 -27.78
CA LEU A 532 2.60 -20.23 -26.61
C LEU A 532 1.35 -21.03 -26.98
N VAL A 533 0.56 -20.57 -27.95
CA VAL A 533 -0.59 -21.31 -28.48
C VAL A 533 -0.14 -22.66 -29.05
N PHE A 534 0.93 -22.68 -29.84
CA PHE A 534 1.49 -23.91 -30.40
C PHE A 534 2.02 -24.86 -29.31
N ALA A 535 2.68 -24.32 -28.29
CA ALA A 535 3.19 -25.10 -27.15
C ALA A 535 2.05 -25.72 -26.32
N VAL A 536 0.99 -24.95 -26.03
CA VAL A 536 -0.20 -25.44 -25.32
C VAL A 536 -0.88 -26.53 -26.14
N HIS A 537 -1.02 -26.35 -27.45
CA HIS A 537 -1.57 -27.36 -28.34
C HIS A 537 -0.75 -28.67 -28.31
N LYS A 538 0.58 -28.58 -28.43
CA LYS A 538 1.48 -29.74 -28.36
C LYS A 538 1.41 -30.47 -27.01
N LEU A 539 1.40 -29.73 -25.90
CA LEU A 539 1.28 -30.30 -24.55
C LEU A 539 -0.05 -31.04 -24.33
N LEU A 540 -1.14 -30.55 -24.93
CA LEU A 540 -2.44 -31.22 -24.88
C LEU A 540 -2.47 -32.48 -25.75
N LEU A 541 -1.79 -32.48 -26.90
CA LEU A 541 -1.65 -33.66 -27.76
C LEU A 541 -0.80 -34.76 -27.08
N ASP A 542 0.33 -34.38 -26.47
CA ASP A 542 1.22 -35.31 -25.76
C ASP A 542 0.54 -35.92 -24.52
N ALA A 543 -0.30 -35.15 -23.81
CA ALA A 543 -1.11 -35.64 -22.69
C ALA A 543 -2.22 -36.62 -23.14
N GLY A 544 -2.74 -36.47 -24.36
CA GLY A 544 -3.70 -37.41 -24.96
C GLY A 544 -3.08 -38.73 -25.41
N SER A 545 -1.76 -38.76 -25.66
CA SER A 545 -1.04 -39.95 -26.13
C SER A 545 -0.44 -40.84 -25.02
N GLY A 546 -0.47 -40.39 -23.75
CA GLY A 546 0.19 -41.07 -22.62
C GLY A 546 -0.68 -42.02 -21.79
N GLY A 547 -1.94 -42.23 -22.16
CA GLY A 547 -2.90 -43.06 -21.41
C GLY A 547 -3.16 -44.42 -22.07
N GLY A 548 -2.16 -45.32 -22.08
CA GLY A 548 -2.38 -46.68 -22.57
C GLY A 548 -1.10 -47.49 -22.71
N GLY A 549 -0.60 -48.06 -21.62
CA GLY A 549 0.54 -48.98 -21.66
C GLY A 549 0.84 -49.59 -20.30
N GLY A 550 0.26 -50.76 -20.03
CA GLY A 550 0.57 -51.57 -18.83
C GLY A 550 -0.23 -52.87 -18.81
N ASP A 551 0.42 -53.95 -19.23
CA ASP A 551 0.19 -55.38 -18.97
C ASP A 551 -1.15 -56.04 -19.32
N LEU A 552 -1.10 -57.02 -20.24
CA LEU A 552 -1.31 -58.44 -19.92
C LEU A 552 -1.04 -59.36 -21.12
N SER A 553 -0.71 -60.59 -20.81
CA SER A 553 0.10 -61.54 -21.57
C SER A 553 -0.64 -62.85 -21.89
N ILE A 554 -0.07 -63.59 -22.85
CA ILE A 554 -0.19 -65.06 -23.10
C ILE A 554 -1.44 -65.60 -23.82
N GLY A 555 -1.20 -66.39 -24.88
CA GLY A 555 -2.00 -67.61 -25.16
C GLY A 555 -2.20 -67.99 -26.64
N ASN A 556 -1.27 -68.75 -27.23
CA ASN A 556 -1.45 -69.47 -28.49
C ASN A 556 -2.45 -70.63 -28.31
N GLY A 557 -3.36 -70.85 -29.28
CA GLY A 557 -4.21 -72.05 -29.34
C GLY A 557 -5.14 -72.09 -30.56
N VAL A 558 -4.85 -73.01 -31.48
CA VAL A 558 -5.44 -73.25 -32.80
C VAL A 558 -6.87 -73.82 -32.74
N GLY A 559 -7.75 -73.43 -33.69
CA GLY A 559 -8.86 -74.30 -34.13
C GLY A 559 -10.17 -73.64 -34.60
N SER A 560 -10.25 -73.33 -35.90
CA SER A 560 -11.41 -73.43 -36.81
C SER A 560 -12.81 -72.88 -36.43
N GLY A 561 -13.31 -71.92 -37.24
CA GLY A 561 -14.73 -71.84 -37.64
C GLY A 561 -15.43 -70.50 -37.40
N GLU A 562 -15.58 -69.73 -38.49
CA GLU A 562 -16.52 -68.61 -38.73
C GLU A 562 -16.47 -67.37 -37.81
N GLU A 563 -15.83 -66.30 -38.30
CA GLU A 563 -16.18 -64.92 -37.93
C GLU A 563 -16.01 -63.94 -39.10
N VAL A 564 -16.88 -62.94 -39.08
CA VAL A 564 -17.21 -61.94 -40.09
C VAL A 564 -16.01 -61.11 -40.57
N SER A 565 -15.91 -60.90 -41.89
CA SER A 565 -14.90 -60.05 -42.51
C SER A 565 -15.32 -58.57 -42.61
N ALA A 566 -14.54 -57.75 -41.90
CA ALA A 566 -13.95 -56.45 -42.27
C ALA A 566 -14.81 -55.27 -42.77
N SER A 567 -14.83 -54.20 -41.94
CA SER A 567 -14.52 -52.84 -42.39
C SER A 567 -13.83 -52.07 -41.25
N ALA A 568 -12.51 -51.88 -41.41
CA ALA A 568 -11.68 -51.06 -40.54
C ALA A 568 -11.91 -49.57 -40.86
N SER A 569 -12.49 -48.81 -39.93
CA SER A 569 -12.42 -47.34 -39.95
C SER A 569 -11.23 -46.90 -39.10
N ARG A 570 -10.18 -46.41 -39.77
CA ARG A 570 -9.05 -45.72 -39.14
C ARG A 570 -9.55 -44.52 -38.33
N PRO A 571 -9.02 -44.24 -37.12
CA PRO A 571 -9.22 -42.93 -36.52
C PRO A 571 -8.52 -41.89 -37.41
N ALA A 572 -9.28 -40.84 -37.76
CA ALA A 572 -8.85 -39.79 -38.66
C ALA A 572 -7.56 -39.14 -38.17
N SER A 573 -6.51 -39.26 -38.99
CA SER A 573 -5.34 -38.40 -39.00
C SER A 573 -5.77 -36.94 -38.87
N TYR A 574 -5.41 -36.28 -37.77
CA TYR A 574 -5.50 -34.83 -37.64
C TYR A 574 -4.66 -34.19 -38.74
N ASP A 575 -5.32 -33.76 -39.82
CA ASP A 575 -4.68 -33.18 -41.00
C ASP A 575 -4.12 -31.80 -40.63
N GLY A 576 -2.80 -31.67 -40.65
CA GLY A 576 -2.02 -30.46 -40.31
C GLY A 576 -2.21 -29.27 -41.28
N LYS A 577 -3.33 -29.23 -42.01
CA LYS A 577 -3.66 -28.19 -42.99
C LYS A 577 -4.59 -27.10 -42.43
N LEU A 578 -5.25 -27.33 -41.30
CA LEU A 578 -6.21 -26.37 -40.75
C LEU A 578 -5.53 -25.12 -40.12
N LEU A 579 -4.28 -25.23 -39.64
CA LEU A 579 -3.52 -24.08 -39.14
C LEU A 579 -3.04 -23.15 -40.27
N ASN A 580 -2.80 -23.67 -41.48
CA ASN A 580 -2.44 -22.85 -42.63
C ASN A 580 -3.65 -22.07 -43.20
N ALA A 581 -4.88 -22.42 -42.85
CA ALA A 581 -6.07 -21.68 -43.24
C ALA A 581 -6.36 -20.47 -42.32
N CYS A 582 -5.75 -20.40 -41.14
CA CYS A 582 -5.74 -19.21 -40.27
C CYS A 582 -4.72 -18.16 -40.72
N ASN A 583 -4.47 -18.07 -42.03
CA ASN A 583 -3.53 -17.13 -42.64
C ASN A 583 -3.96 -15.68 -42.38
N VAL A 584 -3.33 -15.06 -41.37
CA VAL A 584 -2.46 -13.87 -41.43
C VAL A 584 -3.04 -12.56 -42.05
N LEU A 585 -3.98 -12.56 -42.98
CA LEU A 585 -4.43 -11.32 -43.65
C LEU A 585 -5.34 -10.40 -42.82
N PRO A 586 -6.35 -10.87 -42.05
CA PRO A 586 -7.25 -9.96 -41.34
C PRO A 586 -6.58 -9.29 -40.13
N VAL A 587 -5.63 -9.99 -39.49
CA VAL A 587 -4.91 -9.51 -38.29
C VAL A 587 -3.76 -8.58 -38.67
N VAL A 588 -3.03 -8.88 -39.76
CA VAL A 588 -2.02 -7.95 -40.33
C VAL A 588 -2.71 -6.70 -40.90
N ALA A 589 -3.90 -6.82 -41.50
CA ALA A 589 -4.67 -5.66 -41.95
C ALA A 589 -5.16 -4.77 -40.79
N THR A 590 -5.52 -5.37 -39.64
CA THR A 590 -5.92 -4.62 -38.44
C THR A 590 -4.71 -3.94 -37.77
N LEU A 591 -3.52 -4.57 -37.82
CA LEU A 591 -2.27 -4.01 -37.30
C LEU A 591 -1.69 -2.91 -38.22
N LEU A 592 -1.85 -3.01 -39.54
CA LEU A 592 -1.48 -1.94 -40.48
C LEU A 592 -2.44 -0.74 -40.43
N ALA A 593 -3.72 -0.97 -40.12
CA ALA A 593 -4.69 0.09 -39.88
C ALA A 593 -4.40 0.88 -38.58
N PHE A 594 -3.82 0.22 -37.56
CA PHE A 594 -3.36 0.90 -36.34
C PHE A 594 -2.02 1.63 -36.54
N ALA A 595 -1.16 1.14 -37.43
CA ALA A 595 0.11 1.79 -37.77
C ALA A 595 -0.06 3.07 -38.62
N CYS A 596 -1.12 3.20 -39.41
CA CYS A 596 -1.40 4.41 -40.20
C CYS A 596 -2.18 5.49 -39.42
N GLY A 597 -2.74 5.19 -38.24
CA GLY A 597 -3.47 6.15 -37.41
C GLY A 597 -2.60 7.08 -36.55
N SER A 598 -1.30 6.79 -36.44
CA SER A 598 -0.37 7.57 -35.62
C SER A 598 0.67 8.35 -36.44
N ALA A 599 0.48 8.45 -37.75
CA ALA A 599 1.35 9.19 -38.66
C ALA A 599 0.78 10.57 -39.02
N VAL A 600 0.29 11.32 -38.03
CA VAL A 600 0.12 12.78 -38.12
C VAL A 600 0.38 13.37 -36.75
N VAL A 601 1.65 13.50 -36.38
CA VAL A 601 2.30 14.75 -35.88
C VAL A 601 3.80 14.43 -35.93
N SER A 602 4.36 14.56 -37.13
CA SER A 602 5.82 14.59 -37.29
C SER A 602 6.31 16.00 -36.97
N SER A 603 7.41 16.03 -36.22
CA SER A 603 8.55 16.93 -36.44
C SER A 603 8.31 18.45 -36.40
N SER A 604 8.68 19.04 -35.25
CA SER A 604 9.69 20.11 -35.18
C SER A 604 10.26 20.01 -33.75
N GLN A 605 11.56 20.03 -33.44
CA GLN A 605 12.65 20.78 -34.03
C GLN A 605 13.98 20.03 -33.80
N SER A 606 14.83 20.04 -34.81
CA SER A 606 16.27 20.13 -34.63
C SER A 606 16.63 21.59 -34.91
N SER A 607 17.25 22.25 -33.94
CA SER A 607 18.13 23.38 -34.16
C SER A 607 18.91 23.59 -32.87
N THR A 608 20.21 23.34 -32.94
CA THR A 608 21.19 24.00 -32.10
C THR A 608 20.90 25.51 -32.14
N ARG A 609 20.51 26.08 -31.00
CA ARG A 609 20.40 27.52 -30.79
C ARG A 609 21.40 27.84 -29.69
N VAL A 610 22.42 28.62 -30.03
CA VAL A 610 23.29 29.26 -29.04
C VAL A 610 22.39 30.16 -28.20
N ASP A 611 22.34 29.94 -26.89
CA ASP A 611 21.51 30.73 -25.98
C ASP A 611 22.03 32.19 -25.95
N PRO A 612 21.16 33.23 -26.00
CA PRO A 612 21.59 34.63 -26.11
C PRO A 612 22.14 35.23 -24.80
N TRP A 613 22.29 34.44 -23.73
CA TRP A 613 22.52 34.92 -22.37
C TRP A 613 23.74 34.25 -21.74
N HIS A 614 24.90 34.40 -22.37
CA HIS A 614 26.19 34.17 -21.72
C HIS A 614 26.68 35.49 -21.15
N TYR A 615 26.56 35.63 -19.85
CA TYR A 615 27.13 36.72 -19.10
C TYR A 615 28.42 36.21 -18.43
N SER A 616 29.53 36.88 -18.69
CA SER A 616 30.81 36.59 -18.01
C SER A 616 30.90 37.52 -16.81
N TYR A 617 30.66 36.97 -15.62
CA TYR A 617 30.53 37.76 -14.38
C TYR A 617 31.84 37.84 -13.58
N SER A 618 32.79 36.94 -13.82
CA SER A 618 34.07 36.87 -13.11
C SER A 618 35.16 36.34 -14.03
N THR A 619 36.41 36.74 -13.80
CA THR A 619 37.58 36.12 -14.44
C THR A 619 37.95 34.77 -13.82
N ASP A 620 37.34 34.42 -12.67
CA ASP A 620 37.47 33.12 -12.04
C ASP A 620 36.49 32.13 -12.67
N VAL A 621 37.06 31.17 -13.40
CA VAL A 621 36.33 30.11 -14.09
C VAL A 621 35.44 29.30 -13.13
N CYS A 622 35.82 29.14 -11.87
CA CYS A 622 35.06 28.33 -10.91
C CYS A 622 33.85 29.08 -10.34
N VAL A 623 33.93 30.40 -10.18
CA VAL A 623 32.77 31.25 -9.81
C VAL A 623 31.73 31.28 -10.92
N GLU A 624 32.15 31.20 -12.19
CA GLU A 624 31.22 31.07 -13.32
C GLU A 624 30.65 29.64 -13.40
N THR A 625 31.50 28.63 -13.18
CA THR A 625 31.13 27.20 -13.26
C THR A 625 30.03 26.82 -12.26
N VAL A 626 29.99 27.39 -11.05
CA VAL A 626 28.93 27.08 -10.07
C VAL A 626 27.52 27.47 -10.56
N ASN A 627 27.40 28.32 -11.59
CA ASN A 627 26.12 28.65 -12.21
C ASN A 627 25.85 27.85 -13.51
N HIS A 628 26.82 27.07 -13.98
CA HIS A 628 26.75 26.32 -15.24
C HIS A 628 26.15 24.95 -15.01
N GLY A 629 24.83 24.94 -14.77
CA GLY A 629 24.05 23.71 -14.70
C GLY A 629 22.77 23.78 -15.52
N MET A 630 22.21 22.61 -15.78
CA MET A 630 20.97 22.46 -16.52
C MET A 630 19.98 21.59 -15.76
N TRP A 631 18.71 21.94 -15.88
CA TRP A 631 17.62 21.09 -15.40
C TRP A 631 17.42 19.92 -16.36
N LYS A 632 17.52 18.69 -15.85
CA LYS A 632 17.13 17.47 -16.56
C LYS A 632 15.81 16.96 -16.01
N VAL A 633 14.88 16.70 -16.93
CA VAL A 633 13.64 15.97 -16.64
C VAL A 633 13.96 14.49 -16.82
N GLU A 634 14.30 13.81 -15.72
CA GLU A 634 14.44 12.35 -15.74
C GLU A 634 13.19 11.71 -15.15
N ALA A 635 12.59 10.78 -15.89
CA ALA A 635 11.46 9.98 -15.43
C ALA A 635 11.94 8.98 -14.35
N GLY A 636 12.10 9.48 -13.12
CA GLY A 636 12.32 8.70 -11.91
C GLY A 636 13.70 8.02 -11.80
N GLN A 637 14.61 8.64 -11.05
CA GLN A 637 15.55 8.07 -10.07
C GLN A 637 16.72 9.05 -9.89
N CYS A 638 17.00 9.40 -8.64
CA CYS A 638 18.31 9.91 -8.24
C CYS A 638 19.13 8.69 -7.79
N GLN A 639 20.03 8.18 -8.64
CA GLN A 639 21.22 7.52 -8.10
C GLN A 639 22.07 8.61 -7.43
N GLU A 640 22.92 8.23 -6.47
CA GLU A 640 23.76 9.16 -5.69
C GLU A 640 24.21 10.38 -6.52
N PRO A 641 24.21 11.59 -5.95
CA PRO A 641 24.71 12.75 -6.68
C PRO A 641 26.14 12.44 -7.12
N GLY A 642 26.33 12.12 -8.41
CA GLY A 642 27.66 12.11 -8.99
C GLY A 642 28.27 13.51 -8.82
N GLU A 643 29.59 13.61 -8.99
CA GLU A 643 30.46 14.79 -8.78
C GLU A 643 30.01 16.12 -9.42
N ALA A 644 28.81 16.25 -9.98
CA ALA A 644 28.31 17.46 -10.61
C ALA A 644 26.77 17.63 -10.50
N THR A 645 26.09 17.19 -9.43
CA THR A 645 24.63 17.38 -9.25
C THR A 645 24.34 18.32 -8.08
N ALA A 646 23.62 19.44 -8.23
CA ALA A 646 23.32 20.32 -7.08
C ALA A 646 22.05 19.89 -6.34
N TYR A 647 21.08 19.29 -7.04
CA TYR A 647 19.82 18.91 -6.43
C TYR A 647 19.13 17.80 -7.22
N CYS A 648 18.39 16.91 -6.53
CA CYS A 648 17.82 15.72 -7.15
C CYS A 648 16.47 15.28 -6.53
N ASN A 649 15.37 15.40 -7.30
CA ASN A 649 14.02 14.86 -6.99
C ASN A 649 13.27 14.42 -8.28
N SER A 650 12.06 14.91 -8.58
CA SER A 650 11.38 14.72 -9.89
C SER A 650 12.02 15.53 -11.03
N HIS A 651 12.84 16.52 -10.67
CA HIS A 651 13.71 17.29 -11.54
C HIS A 651 15.13 17.24 -10.95
N GLN A 652 16.15 17.26 -11.81
CA GLN A 652 17.55 17.30 -11.37
C GLN A 652 18.21 18.55 -11.92
N TRP A 653 18.88 19.32 -11.08
CA TRP A 653 19.79 20.36 -11.56
C TRP A 653 21.21 19.82 -11.50
N LYS A 654 21.86 19.73 -12.67
CA LYS A 654 23.19 19.13 -12.82
C LYS A 654 24.14 20.15 -13.43
N TRP A 655 25.29 20.36 -12.81
CA TRP A 655 26.40 21.10 -13.42
C TRP A 655 26.90 20.38 -14.68
N VAL A 656 27.24 21.15 -15.70
CA VAL A 656 27.68 20.66 -17.02
C VAL A 656 29.07 21.23 -17.28
N ASP A 657 29.97 20.38 -17.79
CA ASP A 657 31.33 20.75 -18.18
C ASP A 657 32.14 21.44 -17.04
N VAL A 658 32.04 20.91 -15.81
CA VAL A 658 32.78 21.39 -14.64
C VAL A 658 34.27 21.09 -14.77
N PRO A 659 35.16 22.09 -14.72
CA PRO A 659 36.59 21.84 -14.63
C PRO A 659 36.96 21.19 -13.30
N ASP A 660 37.80 20.15 -13.32
CA ASP A 660 38.17 19.36 -12.14
C ASP A 660 38.68 20.22 -10.97
N GLN A 661 39.37 21.33 -11.27
CA GLN A 661 39.91 22.27 -10.27
C GLN A 661 38.84 23.04 -9.48
N CYS A 662 37.59 23.05 -9.93
CA CYS A 662 36.51 23.79 -9.27
C CYS A 662 35.81 22.99 -8.17
N HIS A 663 35.98 21.65 -8.13
CA HIS A 663 35.51 20.78 -7.03
C HIS A 663 34.02 20.97 -6.65
N VAL A 664 33.19 21.31 -7.63
CA VAL A 664 31.78 21.63 -7.45
C VAL A 664 30.99 20.33 -7.38
N HIS A 665 30.21 20.11 -6.32
CA HIS A 665 29.45 18.87 -6.15
C HIS A 665 28.25 19.06 -5.20
N TYR A 666 27.43 18.03 -5.07
CA TYR A 666 26.36 18.04 -4.08
C TYR A 666 26.93 18.01 -2.66
N MET A 667 26.61 19.00 -1.84
CA MET A 667 26.99 18.99 -0.43
C MET A 667 25.84 18.42 0.41
N PRO A 668 26.00 17.24 1.04
CA PRO A 668 25.03 16.74 2.02
C PRO A 668 24.99 17.66 3.25
N PRO A 669 23.93 17.57 4.09
CA PRO A 669 23.77 18.45 5.25
C PRO A 669 24.99 18.50 6.18
N SER A 670 25.71 17.39 6.36
CA SER A 670 26.94 17.35 7.17
C SER A 670 28.10 18.15 6.60
N GLU A 671 28.22 18.22 5.27
CA GLU A 671 29.26 19.01 4.60
C GLU A 671 28.88 20.49 4.53
N VAL A 672 27.59 20.77 4.35
CA VAL A 672 27.07 22.14 4.50
C VAL A 672 27.28 22.66 5.92
N GLU A 673 27.05 21.81 6.92
CA GLU A 673 27.32 22.11 8.34
C GLU A 673 28.80 22.43 8.55
N GLU A 674 29.71 21.63 8.00
CA GLU A 674 31.16 21.88 8.08
C GLU A 674 31.58 23.18 7.39
N ALA A 675 31.06 23.45 6.19
CA ALA A 675 31.37 24.66 5.42
C ALA A 675 30.90 25.95 6.10
N LEU A 676 29.81 25.89 6.87
CA LEU A 676 29.19 27.06 7.51
C LEU A 676 29.43 27.14 9.03
N LYS A 677 30.18 26.21 9.61
CA LYS A 677 30.43 26.14 11.04
C LYS A 677 31.04 27.45 11.56
N GLY A 678 30.43 28.03 12.60
CA GLY A 678 30.87 29.28 13.23
C GLY A 678 30.72 30.55 12.38
N ARG A 679 30.10 30.45 11.19
CA ARG A 679 29.89 31.59 10.28
C ARG A 679 28.55 32.28 10.53
N ASN A 680 28.54 33.60 10.42
CA ASN A 680 27.32 34.41 10.39
C ASN A 680 26.99 34.79 8.94
N VAL A 681 25.84 34.30 8.46
CA VAL A 681 25.33 34.52 7.11
C VAL A 681 24.13 35.48 7.17
N VAL A 682 24.18 36.57 6.41
CA VAL A 682 23.10 37.55 6.32
C VAL A 682 22.54 37.57 4.90
N VAL A 683 21.23 37.46 4.75
CA VAL A 683 20.53 37.51 3.46
C VAL A 683 19.67 38.76 3.44
N VAL A 684 19.88 39.64 2.47
CA VAL A 684 19.16 40.90 2.32
C VAL A 684 18.40 40.90 1.00
N GLY A 685 17.11 41.23 1.03
CA GLY A 685 16.34 41.40 -0.20
C GLY A 685 14.84 41.19 -0.06
N ASP A 686 14.21 40.86 -1.19
CA ASP A 686 12.78 40.65 -1.30
C ASP A 686 12.34 39.21 -0.97
N SER A 687 11.13 38.85 -1.41
CA SER A 687 10.59 37.51 -1.20
C SER A 687 11.40 36.38 -1.83
N VAL A 688 12.10 36.61 -2.95
CA VAL A 688 13.00 35.62 -3.57
C VAL A 688 14.18 35.34 -2.64
N ASN A 689 14.80 36.38 -2.09
CA ASN A 689 15.89 36.25 -1.12
C ASN A 689 15.43 35.59 0.18
N ARG A 690 14.20 35.83 0.62
CA ARG A 690 13.60 35.11 1.75
C ARG A 690 13.53 33.59 1.49
N PHE A 691 13.20 33.19 0.26
CA PHE A 691 13.19 31.76 -0.10
C PHE A 691 14.61 31.17 -0.15
N VAL A 692 15.61 31.92 -0.61
CA VAL A 692 17.02 31.51 -0.54
C VAL A 692 17.46 31.33 0.91
N TYR A 693 17.08 32.25 1.81
CA TYR A 693 17.33 32.13 3.26
C TYR A 693 16.79 30.82 3.84
N TRP A 694 15.51 30.51 3.59
CA TRP A 694 14.92 29.27 4.11
C TRP A 694 15.49 28.01 3.47
N ALA A 695 15.94 28.09 2.21
CA ALA A 695 16.65 26.98 1.56
C ALA A 695 18.03 26.74 2.18
N LEU A 696 18.75 27.80 2.58
CA LEU A 696 20.03 27.70 3.30
C LEU A 696 19.88 27.11 4.71
N VAL A 697 18.81 27.47 5.44
CA VAL A 697 18.53 26.83 6.73
C VAL A 697 18.14 25.36 6.53
N ARG A 698 17.35 25.06 5.50
CA ARG A 698 16.95 23.68 5.18
C ARG A 698 18.10 22.80 4.71
N SER A 699 19.12 23.36 4.04
CA SER A 699 20.28 22.57 3.59
C SER A 699 21.09 22.00 4.75
N LEU A 700 20.95 22.55 5.98
CA LEU A 700 21.48 21.98 7.22
C LEU A 700 20.65 20.80 7.78
N GLY A 701 19.56 20.41 7.13
CA GLY A 701 18.67 19.33 7.60
C GLY A 701 17.60 19.78 8.58
N GLU A 702 17.45 21.09 8.80
CA GLU A 702 16.45 21.67 9.69
C GLU A 702 15.06 21.76 9.04
N ALA A 703 14.02 21.62 9.86
CA ALA A 703 12.65 21.79 9.41
C ALA A 703 12.32 23.29 9.28
N THR A 704 12.14 23.77 8.05
CA THR A 704 11.80 25.16 7.79
C THR A 704 10.31 25.33 7.47
N PRO A 705 9.74 26.52 7.71
CA PRO A 705 8.37 26.84 7.30
C PRO A 705 8.21 26.63 5.80
N MET A 706 7.16 25.91 5.39
CA MET A 706 6.87 25.73 3.98
C MET A 706 6.55 27.09 3.34
N ALA A 707 6.77 27.21 2.03
CA ALA A 707 6.51 28.42 1.24
C ALA A 707 5.10 29.06 1.43
N HIS A 708 4.14 28.30 1.95
CA HIS A 708 2.75 28.71 2.17
C HIS A 708 2.36 28.88 3.65
N ASP A 709 3.32 28.83 4.59
CA ASP A 709 3.02 29.05 5.99
C ASP A 709 2.51 30.49 6.22
N THR A 710 1.21 30.62 6.50
CA THR A 710 0.55 31.89 6.75
C THR A 710 0.67 32.36 8.19
N THR A 711 1.30 31.58 9.06
CA THR A 711 1.48 31.91 10.48
C THR A 711 2.69 32.83 10.72
N ILE A 712 3.55 32.99 9.71
CA ILE A 712 4.75 33.81 9.75
C ILE A 712 4.48 35.15 9.06
N GLU A 713 4.82 36.24 9.75
CA GLU A 713 4.74 37.59 9.21
C GLU A 713 5.67 37.69 7.99
N LYS A 714 5.09 37.92 6.80
CA LYS A 714 5.84 37.74 5.55
C LYS A 714 6.86 38.86 5.30
N HIS A 715 6.58 40.09 5.73
CA HIS A 715 7.39 41.28 5.43
C HIS A 715 8.17 41.72 6.67
N SER A 716 8.94 40.81 7.26
CA SER A 716 9.70 41.05 8.48
C SER A 716 11.08 40.42 8.42
N ASP A 717 11.96 40.86 9.31
CA ASP A 717 13.29 40.30 9.51
C ASP A 717 13.20 38.95 10.23
N PHE A 718 14.11 38.01 9.91
CA PHE A 718 14.18 36.71 10.57
C PHE A 718 15.59 36.42 11.08
N SER A 719 15.69 35.63 12.14
CA SER A 719 16.97 35.10 12.61
C SER A 719 16.83 33.66 13.02
N TRP A 720 17.78 32.84 12.63
CA TRP A 720 17.91 31.44 13.02
C TRP A 720 19.34 31.18 13.49
N GLN A 721 19.50 30.38 14.54
CA GLN A 721 20.80 30.05 15.12
C GLN A 721 20.90 28.54 15.33
N ALA A 722 22.03 27.98 14.92
CA ALA A 722 22.39 26.60 15.17
C ALA A 722 22.64 26.33 16.67
N SER A 723 22.71 25.05 17.08
CA SER A 723 23.06 24.67 18.45
C SER A 723 24.39 25.28 18.91
N ASP A 724 24.57 25.41 20.23
CA ASP A 724 25.74 26.04 20.85
C ASP A 724 27.09 25.43 20.42
N ASP A 725 27.08 24.16 19.97
CA ASP A 725 28.27 23.43 19.50
C ASP A 725 28.71 23.80 18.05
N TRP A 726 27.84 24.45 17.27
CA TRP A 726 28.04 24.74 15.84
C TRP A 726 28.29 26.23 15.56
N GLY A 727 27.63 27.12 16.31
CA GLY A 727 27.87 28.56 16.26
C GLY A 727 27.44 29.27 14.97
N THR A 728 26.82 28.59 13.99
CA THR A 728 26.32 29.20 12.75
C THR A 728 25.07 30.04 13.00
N ARG A 729 25.01 31.24 12.42
CA ARG A 729 23.83 32.12 12.53
C ARG A 729 23.39 32.58 11.15
N PHE A 730 22.09 32.48 10.89
CA PHE A 730 21.45 33.03 9.69
C PHE A 730 20.54 34.19 10.06
N SER A 731 20.70 35.33 9.39
CA SER A 731 19.79 36.49 9.53
C SER A 731 19.23 36.86 8.17
N PHE A 732 17.94 37.17 8.10
CA PHE A 732 17.28 37.71 6.91
C PHE A 732 16.81 39.13 7.19
N LEU A 733 17.18 40.07 6.34
CA LEU A 733 16.74 41.47 6.39
C LEU A 733 15.81 41.75 5.22
N TRP A 734 14.56 42.11 5.51
CA TRP A 734 13.55 42.42 4.50
C TRP A 734 13.85 43.78 3.85
N ALA A 735 14.17 43.76 2.56
CA ALA A 735 14.52 44.94 1.76
C ALA A 735 13.98 44.76 0.33
N PRO A 736 12.68 45.01 0.10
CA PRO A 736 12.02 44.67 -1.16
C PRO A 736 12.43 45.60 -2.32
N GLU A 737 12.60 46.90 -2.06
CA GLU A 737 12.92 47.91 -3.08
C GLU A 737 14.38 48.39 -2.95
N VAL A 738 14.93 49.00 -4.00
CA VAL A 738 16.35 49.40 -4.03
C VAL A 738 16.70 50.48 -2.98
N GLU A 739 15.72 51.26 -2.54
CA GLU A 739 15.88 52.23 -1.45
C GLU A 739 16.08 51.51 -0.11
N ASP A 740 15.23 50.52 0.20
CA ASP A 740 15.38 49.68 1.39
C ASP A 740 16.71 48.89 1.33
N LEU A 741 17.05 48.37 0.15
CA LEU A 741 18.27 47.62 -0.08
C LEU A 741 19.51 48.46 0.23
N ASN A 742 19.48 49.75 -0.09
CA ASN A 742 20.56 50.67 0.20
C ASN A 742 20.85 50.81 1.70
N GLU A 743 19.82 50.88 2.53
CA GLU A 743 19.97 51.00 3.98
C GLU A 743 20.35 49.64 4.60
N ARG A 744 19.65 48.57 4.22
CA ARG A 744 19.82 47.24 4.83
C ARG A 744 21.13 46.56 4.43
N VAL A 745 21.70 46.86 3.27
CA VAL A 745 23.05 46.39 2.92
C VAL A 745 24.11 47.04 3.78
N ALA A 746 23.98 48.34 4.12
CA ALA A 746 24.89 48.99 5.06
C ALA A 746 24.81 48.31 6.44
N GLU A 747 23.59 48.11 6.94
CA GLU A 747 23.34 47.40 8.20
C GLU A 747 23.97 46.00 8.19
N ALA A 748 23.73 45.21 7.14
CA ALA A 748 24.28 43.85 7.01
C ALA A 748 25.81 43.80 7.01
N LEU A 749 26.47 44.76 6.38
CA LEU A 749 27.94 44.84 6.32
C LEU A 749 28.54 45.29 7.67
N ASP A 750 27.81 46.06 8.46
CA ASP A 750 28.22 46.54 9.78
C ASP A 750 27.83 45.58 10.94
N MET A 751 27.09 44.50 10.65
CA MET A 751 26.67 43.52 11.66
C MET A 751 27.87 42.82 12.32
N SER A 752 27.86 42.75 13.65
CA SER A 752 28.89 42.06 14.43
C SER A 752 29.01 40.58 14.03
N GLY A 753 30.24 40.20 13.72
CA GLY A 753 30.66 38.85 13.38
C GLY A 753 30.23 38.38 12.00
N VAL A 754 29.72 39.25 11.12
CA VAL A 754 29.26 38.87 9.77
C VAL A 754 30.43 38.32 8.92
N ASP A 755 30.19 37.18 8.29
CA ASP A 755 31.18 36.51 7.44
C ASP A 755 30.73 36.51 5.96
N ILE A 756 29.42 36.37 5.71
CA ILE A 756 28.84 36.23 4.37
C ILE A 756 27.56 37.07 4.26
N VAL A 757 27.42 37.86 3.18
CA VAL A 757 26.23 38.66 2.87
C VAL A 757 25.71 38.32 1.47
N LEU A 758 24.45 37.87 1.36
CA LEU A 758 23.75 37.64 0.09
C LEU A 758 22.80 38.81 -0.17
N ILE A 759 22.92 39.47 -1.33
CA ILE A 759 22.15 40.66 -1.70
C ILE A 759 21.34 40.36 -2.96
N GLY A 760 20.05 40.70 -2.98
CA GLY A 760 19.22 40.61 -4.19
C GLY A 760 17.95 41.45 -4.08
N GLY A 761 17.45 41.92 -5.22
CA GLY A 761 16.27 42.78 -5.29
C GLY A 761 16.01 43.30 -6.71
N GLY A 762 14.87 43.95 -6.92
CA GLY A 762 14.48 44.52 -8.22
C GLY A 762 13.10 44.10 -8.73
N LEU A 763 12.49 43.04 -8.20
CA LEU A 763 11.13 42.64 -8.61
C LEU A 763 10.08 43.62 -8.09
N TRP A 764 10.25 44.15 -6.87
CA TRP A 764 9.36 45.18 -6.34
C TRP A 764 9.59 46.54 -7.01
N ASP A 765 10.83 46.91 -7.32
CA ASP A 765 11.12 48.11 -8.12
C ASP A 765 10.46 48.05 -9.49
N ALA A 766 10.49 46.89 -10.15
CA ALA A 766 9.80 46.68 -11.42
C ALA A 766 8.27 46.72 -11.28
N LEU A 767 7.72 46.21 -10.17
CA LEU A 767 6.28 46.15 -9.91
C LEU A 767 5.69 47.49 -9.45
N ASN A 768 6.40 48.24 -8.63
CA ASN A 768 5.91 49.44 -7.95
C ASN A 768 6.53 50.73 -8.46
N GLY A 769 7.71 50.69 -9.06
CA GLY A 769 8.42 51.87 -9.55
C GLY A 769 7.88 52.45 -10.86
N GLU A 770 6.77 51.95 -11.39
CA GLU A 770 6.11 52.44 -12.63
C GLU A 770 7.04 52.63 -13.84
N GLY A 771 8.16 51.88 -13.90
CA GLY A 771 9.17 51.98 -14.96
C GLY A 771 10.29 52.99 -14.69
N ASP A 772 10.49 53.42 -13.44
CA ASP A 772 11.63 54.25 -13.03
C ASP A 772 12.96 53.47 -13.06
N LEU A 773 13.53 53.38 -14.25
CA LEU A 773 14.83 52.78 -14.49
C LEU A 773 16.01 53.66 -14.02
N GLU A 774 15.80 54.97 -13.92
CA GLU A 774 16.87 55.92 -13.53
C GLU A 774 17.05 55.94 -12.01
N GLY A 775 15.95 55.95 -11.25
CA GLY A 775 15.96 55.77 -9.80
C GLY A 775 16.55 54.42 -9.42
N TYR A 776 16.14 53.32 -10.09
CA TYR A 776 16.73 52.00 -9.87
C TYR A 776 18.24 51.98 -10.16
N ARG A 777 18.69 52.61 -11.27
CA ARG A 777 20.11 52.71 -11.61
C ARG A 777 20.90 53.46 -10.54
N SER A 778 20.42 54.60 -10.08
CA SER A 778 21.04 55.38 -9.00
C SER A 778 21.09 54.59 -7.70
N GLY A 779 20.00 53.89 -7.37
CA GLY A 779 19.92 53.02 -6.21
C GLY A 779 20.95 51.89 -6.24
N ILE A 780 21.09 51.20 -7.37
CA ILE A 780 22.09 50.13 -7.55
C ILE A 780 23.52 50.69 -7.47
N SER A 781 23.81 51.86 -8.05
CA SER A 781 25.12 52.50 -7.89
C SER A 781 25.43 52.83 -6.42
N SER A 782 24.42 53.19 -5.62
CA SER A 782 24.57 53.43 -4.19
C SER A 782 24.82 52.14 -3.39
N VAL A 783 24.20 51.02 -3.77
CA VAL A 783 24.48 49.69 -3.19
C VAL A 783 25.90 49.26 -3.56
N HIS A 784 26.27 49.41 -4.83
CA HIS A 784 27.59 49.08 -5.35
C HIS A 784 28.71 49.82 -4.62
N ASN A 785 28.55 51.13 -4.39
CA ASN A 785 29.51 51.93 -3.62
C ASN A 785 29.71 51.39 -2.18
N LYS A 786 28.65 50.85 -1.54
CA LYS A 786 28.76 50.25 -0.20
C LYS A 786 29.48 48.90 -0.24
N VAL A 787 29.20 48.10 -1.26
CA VAL A 787 29.89 46.82 -1.48
C VAL A 787 31.40 47.06 -1.68
N ILE A 788 31.80 48.08 -2.46
CA ILE A 788 33.22 48.43 -2.61
C ILE A 788 33.81 49.00 -1.31
N ALA A 789 33.03 49.77 -0.57
CA ALA A 789 33.48 50.40 0.67
C ALA A 789 33.47 49.48 1.91
N ARG A 790 33.16 48.19 1.75
CA ARG A 790 33.06 47.23 2.86
C ARG A 790 34.38 47.12 3.63
N THR A 791 34.31 47.25 4.95
CA THR A 791 35.47 47.14 5.85
C THR A 791 35.49 45.81 6.59
N PRO A 792 36.62 45.39 7.19
CA PRO A 792 36.67 44.22 8.05
C PRO A 792 35.64 44.31 9.18
N SER A 793 34.97 43.20 9.49
CA SER A 793 34.10 43.07 10.65
C SER A 793 34.91 43.13 11.96
N ASP A 794 34.23 43.10 13.10
CA ASP A 794 34.85 42.98 14.44
C ASP A 794 35.68 41.70 14.63
N LYS A 795 35.53 40.70 13.76
CA LYS A 795 36.42 39.51 13.64
C LYS A 795 37.72 39.79 12.87
N GLY A 796 37.89 40.97 12.28
CA GLY A 796 39.04 41.34 11.47
C GLY A 796 39.03 40.75 10.06
N VAL A 797 37.89 40.21 9.60
CA VAL A 797 37.70 39.60 8.27
C VAL A 797 36.75 40.47 7.45
N VAL A 798 37.07 40.73 6.18
CA VAL A 798 36.15 41.41 5.26
C VAL A 798 35.05 40.43 4.87
N PRO A 799 33.76 40.75 5.05
CA PRO A 799 32.68 39.83 4.71
C PRO A 799 32.62 39.58 3.20
N ALA A 800 32.41 38.32 2.81
CA ALA A 800 32.19 37.97 1.42
C ALA A 800 30.78 38.38 0.99
N VAL A 801 30.68 39.05 -0.16
CA VAL A 801 29.41 39.53 -0.70
C VAL A 801 29.04 38.74 -1.94
N MET A 802 27.82 38.19 -1.97
CA MET A 802 27.30 37.45 -3.11
C MET A 802 26.03 38.13 -3.64
N TRP A 803 25.91 38.24 -4.96
CA TRP A 803 24.72 38.81 -5.60
C TRP A 803 23.76 37.73 -6.11
N VAL A 804 22.50 37.79 -5.70
CA VAL A 804 21.41 36.94 -6.21
C VAL A 804 20.66 37.69 -7.31
N SER A 805 20.79 37.25 -8.56
CA SER A 805 20.13 37.91 -9.69
C SER A 805 18.63 37.59 -9.76
N MET A 806 17.84 38.51 -10.31
CA MET A 806 16.38 38.34 -10.44
C MET A 806 16.02 37.08 -11.23
N THR A 807 15.13 36.28 -10.65
CA THR A 807 14.58 35.07 -11.28
C THR A 807 13.78 35.38 -12.54
N LYS A 808 13.60 34.37 -13.40
CA LYS A 808 12.70 34.47 -14.55
C LYS A 808 11.25 34.55 -14.08
N VAL A 809 10.43 35.39 -14.70
CA VAL A 809 8.99 35.49 -14.41
C VAL A 809 8.18 34.78 -15.50
N ILE A 810 7.17 34.02 -15.07
CA ILE A 810 6.28 33.26 -15.95
C ILE A 810 4.96 34.02 -16.10
N ASN A 811 4.89 34.88 -17.13
CA ASN A 811 3.76 35.78 -17.39
C ASN A 811 2.37 35.09 -17.32
N GLU A 812 2.25 33.86 -17.83
CA GLU A 812 0.95 33.16 -17.92
C GLU A 812 0.44 32.65 -16.57
N ARG A 813 1.30 32.64 -15.54
CA ARG A 813 0.97 32.19 -14.18
C ARG A 813 0.79 33.36 -13.20
N LEU A 814 1.07 34.58 -13.65
CA LEU A 814 0.81 35.78 -12.86
C LEU A 814 -0.69 35.92 -12.61
N LEU A 815 -1.06 36.02 -11.34
CA LEU A 815 -2.46 36.05 -10.90
C LEU A 815 -3.07 37.46 -10.90
N ASP A 816 -2.23 38.49 -10.94
CA ASP A 816 -2.60 39.90 -10.75
C ASP A 816 -2.31 40.72 -12.02
N ASP A 817 -3.21 41.66 -12.34
CA ASP A 817 -3.12 42.45 -13.58
C ASP A 817 -1.97 43.46 -13.55
N LYS A 818 -1.68 44.07 -12.39
CA LYS A 818 -0.51 44.95 -12.21
C LYS A 818 0.77 44.14 -12.43
N LYS A 819 0.86 42.92 -11.88
CA LYS A 819 1.98 42.01 -12.13
C LYS A 819 2.11 41.65 -13.62
N ARG A 820 1.02 41.34 -14.32
CA ARG A 820 1.05 41.00 -15.76
C ARG A 820 1.53 42.13 -16.64
N GLU A 821 1.27 43.37 -16.23
CA GLU A 821 1.73 44.55 -16.94
C GLU A 821 3.21 44.87 -16.67
N TRP A 822 3.64 44.73 -15.42
CA TRP A 822 4.94 45.23 -14.95
C TRP A 822 6.04 44.18 -14.84
N LEU A 823 5.71 42.94 -14.45
CA LEU A 823 6.65 41.83 -14.32
C LEU A 823 6.77 41.02 -15.61
N THR A 824 7.02 41.70 -16.74
CA THR A 824 7.24 41.04 -18.03
C THR A 824 8.74 40.86 -18.27
N GLU A 825 9.13 39.74 -18.89
CA GLU A 825 10.55 39.47 -19.20
C GLU A 825 11.27 40.61 -19.95
N PRO A 826 10.67 41.31 -20.94
CA PRO A 826 11.31 42.47 -21.56
C PRO A 826 11.59 43.63 -20.59
N LYS A 827 10.67 43.90 -19.65
CA LYS A 827 10.87 44.93 -18.62
C LYS A 827 11.94 44.49 -17.61
N LEU A 828 11.86 43.26 -17.11
CA LEU A 828 12.83 42.71 -16.15
C LEU A 828 14.24 42.60 -16.76
N ALA A 829 14.36 42.35 -18.06
CA ALA A 829 15.64 42.39 -18.76
C ALA A 829 16.32 43.77 -18.69
N ALA A 830 15.54 44.87 -18.70
CA ALA A 830 16.08 46.22 -18.52
C ALA A 830 16.64 46.43 -17.09
N TYR A 831 15.93 45.96 -16.06
CA TYR A 831 16.42 45.99 -14.68
C TYR A 831 17.67 45.13 -14.49
N ARG A 832 17.70 43.90 -15.04
CA ARG A 832 18.91 43.03 -15.01
C ARG A 832 20.09 43.70 -15.72
N GLY A 833 19.86 44.34 -16.87
CA GLY A 833 20.88 45.07 -17.61
C GLY A 833 21.42 46.30 -16.85
N ILE A 834 20.61 46.93 -16.00
CA ILE A 834 21.09 48.01 -15.10
C ILE A 834 22.09 47.45 -14.10
N VAL A 835 21.76 46.35 -13.42
CA VAL A 835 22.66 45.70 -12.45
C VAL A 835 23.95 45.28 -13.14
N GLU A 836 23.87 44.65 -14.32
CA GLU A 836 25.04 44.25 -15.09
C GLU A 836 25.92 45.45 -15.49
N SER A 837 25.31 46.52 -16.03
CA SER A 837 26.04 47.73 -16.43
C SER A 837 26.59 48.56 -15.28
N SER A 838 26.19 48.28 -14.03
CA SER A 838 26.65 49.02 -12.84
C SER A 838 28.10 48.68 -12.45
N GLY A 839 28.60 47.52 -12.87
CA GLY A 839 29.91 47.00 -12.46
C GLY A 839 29.88 46.18 -11.17
N ILE A 840 28.74 46.10 -10.47
CA ILE A 840 28.63 45.37 -9.20
C ILE A 840 29.01 43.90 -9.30
N PHE A 841 28.75 43.23 -10.43
CA PHE A 841 29.13 41.83 -10.65
C PHE A 841 30.65 41.60 -10.63
N HIS A 842 31.45 42.62 -10.90
CA HIS A 842 32.92 42.53 -10.84
C HIS A 842 33.49 42.77 -9.44
N ASP A 843 32.75 43.43 -8.54
CA ASP A 843 33.22 43.83 -7.21
C ASP A 843 32.62 43.01 -6.06
N VAL A 844 31.67 42.11 -6.38
CA VAL A 844 31.18 41.06 -5.48
C VAL A 844 32.05 39.80 -5.60
N ASP A 845 32.08 39.01 -4.53
CA ASP A 845 32.88 37.78 -4.44
C ASP A 845 32.21 36.60 -5.17
N GLY A 846 30.92 36.70 -5.50
CA GLY A 846 30.30 35.84 -6.50
C GLY A 846 28.85 36.20 -6.83
N VAL A 847 28.33 35.54 -7.87
CA VAL A 847 26.98 35.78 -8.41
C VAL A 847 26.21 34.46 -8.44
N ILE A 848 24.95 34.49 -8.02
CA ILE A 848 23.99 33.39 -8.14
C ILE A 848 23.00 33.79 -9.23
N ASP A 849 23.09 33.13 -10.40
CA ASP A 849 22.32 33.46 -11.58
C ASP A 849 20.89 32.88 -11.49
N GLY A 850 19.97 33.70 -11.00
CA GLY A 850 18.58 33.34 -10.84
C GLY A 850 17.85 33.07 -12.16
N VAL A 851 18.30 33.62 -13.29
CA VAL A 851 17.71 33.34 -14.61
C VAL A 851 18.10 31.93 -15.08
N LYS A 852 19.38 31.57 -14.96
CA LYS A 852 19.85 30.21 -15.29
C LYS A 852 19.19 29.17 -14.39
N LEU A 853 19.14 29.41 -13.08
CA LEU A 853 18.56 28.48 -12.11
C LEU A 853 17.03 28.30 -12.25
N THR A 854 16.33 29.23 -12.89
CA THR A 854 14.87 29.13 -13.14
C THR A 854 14.51 28.78 -14.58
N THR A 855 15.49 28.76 -15.48
CA THR A 855 15.25 28.40 -16.90
C THR A 855 14.88 26.92 -17.01
N GLY A 856 13.76 26.63 -17.67
CA GLY A 856 13.20 25.28 -17.76
C GLY A 856 12.30 24.88 -16.59
N GLN A 857 12.18 25.69 -15.54
CA GLN A 857 11.34 25.42 -14.35
C GLN A 857 9.95 26.08 -14.43
N ARG A 858 9.40 26.24 -15.64
CA ARG A 858 8.10 26.94 -15.86
C ARG A 858 6.95 26.35 -15.05
N MET A 859 6.93 25.03 -14.87
CA MET A 859 5.87 24.31 -14.15
C MET A 859 6.02 24.34 -12.63
N GLU A 860 7.21 24.67 -12.12
CA GLU A 860 7.51 24.74 -10.70
C GLU A 860 7.21 26.12 -10.10
N SER A 861 6.84 27.12 -10.92
CA SER A 861 6.42 28.42 -10.44
C SER A 861 4.96 28.41 -9.97
N TYR A 862 4.71 28.85 -8.74
CA TYR A 862 3.38 28.85 -8.15
C TYR A 862 2.50 29.99 -8.66
N ASP A 863 3.03 31.22 -8.63
CA ASP A 863 2.30 32.47 -8.93
C ASP A 863 2.93 33.28 -10.07
N GLY A 864 3.84 32.66 -10.81
CA GLY A 864 4.62 33.28 -11.88
C GLY A 864 5.90 33.98 -11.41
N VAL A 865 6.09 34.20 -10.10
CA VAL A 865 7.28 34.88 -9.54
C VAL A 865 8.07 33.94 -8.63
N HIS A 866 7.37 33.23 -7.74
CA HIS A 866 7.96 32.32 -6.77
C HIS A 866 7.97 30.90 -7.30
N TYR A 867 9.08 30.20 -7.06
CA TYR A 867 9.32 28.83 -7.49
C TYR A 867 9.19 27.85 -6.33
N SER A 868 9.18 26.55 -6.64
CA SER A 868 9.12 25.51 -5.63
C SER A 868 10.37 25.49 -4.76
N ASP A 869 10.19 24.95 -3.56
CA ASP A 869 11.27 24.68 -2.61
C ASP A 869 12.44 23.92 -3.26
N LEU A 870 12.14 23.06 -4.25
CA LEU A 870 13.12 22.30 -5.03
C LEU A 870 14.04 23.22 -5.84
N THR A 871 13.48 24.27 -6.44
CA THR A 871 14.26 25.26 -7.19
C THR A 871 15.18 26.04 -6.26
N TYR A 872 14.69 26.46 -5.09
CA TYR A 872 15.49 27.19 -4.11
C TYR A 872 16.54 26.33 -3.39
N ASP A 873 16.34 25.02 -3.26
CA ASP A 873 17.39 24.10 -2.80
C ASP A 873 18.60 24.09 -3.74
N ALA A 874 18.38 24.27 -5.06
CA ALA A 874 19.48 24.44 -6.01
C ALA A 874 20.22 25.79 -5.80
N PHE A 875 19.50 26.87 -5.46
CA PHE A 875 20.14 28.15 -5.07
C PHE A 875 21.03 27.98 -3.84
N ALA A 876 20.55 27.26 -2.82
CA ALA A 876 21.34 26.98 -1.62
C ALA A 876 22.61 26.18 -1.95
N GLN A 877 22.51 25.19 -2.84
CA GLN A 877 23.66 24.36 -3.23
C GLN A 877 24.70 25.13 -4.06
N VAL A 878 24.26 26.03 -4.96
CA VAL A 878 25.15 26.98 -5.64
C VAL A 878 25.82 27.92 -4.63
N ALA A 879 25.08 28.46 -3.67
CA ALA A 879 25.61 29.36 -2.65
C ALA A 879 26.68 28.68 -1.79
N VAL A 880 26.44 27.47 -1.27
CA VAL A 880 27.40 26.78 -0.39
C VAL A 880 28.64 26.31 -1.16
N ASN A 881 28.50 25.86 -2.42
CA ASN A 881 29.66 25.55 -3.27
C ASN A 881 30.53 26.81 -3.52
N LEU A 882 29.89 27.97 -3.71
CA LEU A 882 30.61 29.24 -3.83
C LEU A 882 31.34 29.61 -2.53
N VAL A 883 30.72 29.40 -1.37
CA VAL A 883 31.38 29.61 -0.06
C VAL A 883 32.63 28.75 0.06
N THR A 884 32.55 27.45 -0.24
CA THR A 884 33.71 26.56 -0.14
C THR A 884 34.81 26.91 -1.15
N HIS A 885 34.45 27.41 -2.34
CA HIS A 885 35.43 27.94 -3.31
C HIS A 885 36.16 29.16 -2.74
N LEU A 886 35.42 30.13 -2.19
CA LEU A 886 35.99 31.34 -1.59
C LEU A 886 36.88 31.03 -0.38
N GLU A 887 36.58 29.98 0.38
CA GLU A 887 37.43 29.52 1.48
C GLU A 887 38.74 28.94 0.94
N ARG A 888 38.68 28.11 -0.11
CA ARG A 888 39.87 27.52 -0.74
C ARG A 888 40.79 28.54 -1.37
N THR A 889 40.24 29.62 -1.93
CA THR A 889 41.02 30.73 -2.50
C THR A 889 41.54 31.70 -1.45
N GLY A 890 41.18 31.51 -0.17
CA GLY A 890 41.57 32.38 0.94
C GLY A 890 40.84 33.72 0.99
N THR A 891 39.74 33.85 0.25
CA THR A 891 38.88 35.06 0.25
C THR A 891 38.09 35.17 1.55
N ILE A 892 37.69 34.04 2.14
CA ILE A 892 37.13 33.96 3.50
C ILE A 892 38.03 33.08 4.39
N GLY A 893 38.06 33.38 5.69
CA GLY A 893 38.88 32.62 6.65
C GLY A 893 38.53 31.13 6.67
N ALA A 894 39.56 30.28 6.78
CA ALA A 894 39.41 28.83 6.92
C ALA A 894 38.75 28.47 8.25
N VAL A 895 37.86 27.49 8.25
CA VAL A 895 37.28 26.95 9.49
C VAL A 895 38.37 26.15 10.23
N ASP A 896 38.72 26.55 11.46
CA ASP A 896 39.58 25.74 12.33
C ASP A 896 38.83 24.45 12.73
N SER A 897 38.93 23.41 11.91
CA SER A 897 38.41 22.07 12.20
C SER A 897 39.58 21.07 12.31
N PRO A 898 39.64 20.24 13.38
CA PRO A 898 40.53 19.07 13.42
C PRO A 898 40.11 18.05 12.35
N PRO A 899 41.01 17.12 11.96
CA PRO A 899 40.71 16.12 10.92
C PRO A 899 39.47 15.28 11.31
N PRO A 900 38.74 14.75 10.32
CA PRO A 900 37.47 14.07 10.55
C PRO A 900 37.68 12.93 11.54
N ALA A 901 36.93 12.97 12.64
CA ALA A 901 36.88 11.87 13.58
C ALA A 901 36.35 10.64 12.83
N ALA A 902 37.24 9.67 12.62
CA ALA A 902 36.84 8.35 12.20
C ALA A 902 35.96 7.74 13.31
N GLY A 903 34.65 7.73 13.05
CA GLY A 903 33.68 7.02 13.88
C GLY A 903 32.83 7.94 14.76
N ASP A 904 31.87 8.62 14.16
CA ASP A 904 30.64 9.00 14.86
C ASP A 904 29.44 8.66 13.98
N THR A 905 29.11 7.37 13.95
CA THR A 905 27.70 6.99 13.76
C THR A 905 26.96 7.52 14.98
N LYS A 906 26.40 8.73 14.87
CA LYS A 906 25.37 9.24 15.79
C LYS A 906 24.39 8.09 15.99
N ASP A 907 24.29 7.56 17.22
CA ASP A 907 23.48 6.39 17.52
C ASP A 907 22.09 6.52 16.86
N ILE A 908 21.86 5.70 15.84
CA ILE A 908 20.71 5.79 14.90
C ILE A 908 19.41 5.31 15.58
N TRP A 909 19.48 4.98 16.88
CA TRP A 909 18.51 4.17 17.59
C TRP A 909 18.03 4.89 18.86
N GLY A 910 16.72 5.06 19.00
CA GLY A 910 16.15 5.87 20.09
C GLY A 910 14.63 5.93 20.17
N MET A 911 13.92 5.05 19.45
CA MET A 911 12.45 5.03 19.51
C MET A 911 11.90 4.22 20.70
N GLY A 912 12.72 3.33 21.27
CA GLY A 912 12.34 2.45 22.38
C GLY A 912 12.54 3.12 23.74
N SER A 913 11.59 2.91 24.65
CA SER A 913 11.68 3.30 26.06
C SER A 913 11.77 2.07 26.95
N LYS A 914 12.92 1.90 27.61
CA LYS A 914 13.19 0.80 28.56
C LYS A 914 12.14 0.73 29.66
N ALA A 915 11.76 1.89 30.23
CA ALA A 915 10.80 1.94 31.34
C ALA A 915 9.39 1.54 30.89
N LEU A 916 8.92 2.08 29.76
CA LEU A 916 7.59 1.74 29.22
C LEU A 916 7.53 0.30 28.72
N GLY A 917 8.61 -0.21 28.10
CA GLY A 917 8.73 -1.60 27.69
C GLY A 917 8.59 -2.58 28.87
N VAL A 918 9.23 -2.28 30.01
CA VAL A 918 9.06 -3.08 31.24
C VAL A 918 7.62 -3.05 31.73
N ILE A 919 6.95 -1.89 31.72
CA ILE A 919 5.54 -1.78 32.13
C ILE A 919 4.64 -2.64 31.23
N VAL A 920 4.79 -2.57 29.91
CA VAL A 920 4.01 -3.39 28.97
C VAL A 920 4.30 -4.88 29.17
N LEU A 921 5.56 -5.26 29.38
CA LEU A 921 5.93 -6.65 29.66
C LEU A 921 5.30 -7.16 30.96
N LEU A 922 5.22 -6.33 32.01
CA LEU A 922 4.53 -6.66 33.26
C LEU A 922 3.02 -6.82 33.05
N LEU A 923 2.37 -5.90 32.34
CA LEU A 923 0.95 -5.99 32.01
C LEU A 923 0.63 -7.24 31.17
N ALA A 924 1.46 -7.53 30.18
CA ALA A 924 1.37 -8.74 29.36
C ALA A 924 1.55 -10.00 30.21
N SER A 925 2.50 -9.99 31.16
CA SER A 925 2.71 -11.09 32.11
C SER A 925 1.49 -11.31 33.00
N VAL A 926 0.87 -10.23 33.49
CA VAL A 926 -0.40 -10.30 34.24
C VAL A 926 -1.49 -10.96 33.39
N MET A 927 -1.66 -10.55 32.13
CA MET A 927 -2.64 -11.17 31.22
C MET A 927 -2.40 -12.68 31.04
N VAL A 928 -1.14 -13.07 30.82
CA VAL A 928 -0.74 -14.48 30.63
C VAL A 928 -1.00 -15.31 31.90
N LEU A 929 -0.65 -14.79 33.07
CA LEU A 929 -0.73 -15.51 34.35
C LEU A 929 -2.16 -15.57 34.90
N THR A 930 -2.91 -14.47 34.82
CA THR A 930 -4.29 -14.38 35.32
C THR A 930 -5.32 -15.02 34.40
N ARG A 931 -4.92 -15.35 33.16
CA ARG A 931 -5.79 -15.86 32.08
C ARG A 931 -6.91 -14.87 31.74
N ASP A 932 -6.59 -13.59 31.83
CA ASP A 932 -7.49 -12.48 31.55
C ASP A 932 -6.96 -11.71 30.34
N ALA A 933 -7.83 -11.44 29.38
CA ALA A 933 -7.52 -10.71 28.17
C ALA A 933 -7.54 -9.17 28.36
N PHE A 934 -8.00 -8.68 29.51
CA PHE A 934 -8.15 -7.25 29.82
C PHE A 934 -7.28 -6.86 31.03
N HIS A 935 -5.97 -7.12 30.98
CA HIS A 935 -5.00 -6.75 32.03
C HIS A 935 -5.33 -7.26 33.46
N GLY A 936 -6.10 -8.34 33.61
CA GLY A 936 -6.50 -8.86 34.93
C GLY A 936 -7.70 -8.12 35.56
N THR A 937 -8.26 -7.11 34.89
CA THR A 937 -9.36 -6.29 35.42
C THR A 937 -10.66 -7.07 35.58
N VAL A 938 -10.95 -8.05 34.71
CA VAL A 938 -12.16 -8.88 34.81
C VAL A 938 -12.07 -9.78 36.05
N ARG A 939 -10.91 -10.39 36.28
CA ARG A 939 -10.69 -11.23 37.47
C ARG A 939 -10.79 -10.42 38.76
N LEU A 940 -10.20 -9.22 38.78
CA LEU A 940 -10.31 -8.30 39.91
C LEU A 940 -11.75 -7.89 40.17
N ALA A 941 -12.49 -7.49 39.13
CA ALA A 941 -13.90 -7.11 39.23
C ALA A 941 -14.77 -8.25 39.77
N ILE A 942 -14.58 -9.49 39.29
CA ILE A 942 -15.29 -10.66 39.81
C ILE A 942 -14.98 -10.86 41.29
N ALA A 943 -13.70 -10.75 41.70
CA ALA A 943 -13.29 -10.93 43.10
C ALA A 943 -13.92 -9.88 44.02
N VAL A 944 -13.86 -8.61 43.65
CA VAL A 944 -14.39 -7.48 44.45
C VAL A 944 -15.91 -7.55 44.56
N THR A 945 -16.61 -7.78 43.45
CA THR A 945 -18.10 -7.82 43.43
C THR A 945 -18.69 -9.11 44.02
N SER A 946 -17.87 -10.13 44.24
CA SER A 946 -18.28 -11.40 44.84
C SER A 946 -17.86 -11.53 46.31
N PHE A 947 -17.25 -10.49 46.90
CA PHE A 947 -16.87 -10.47 48.31
C PHE A 947 -18.09 -10.69 49.21
N GLY A 948 -18.05 -11.71 50.08
CA GLY A 948 -19.14 -12.07 50.98
C GLY A 948 -20.33 -12.83 50.35
N ARG A 949 -20.22 -13.31 49.10
CA ARG A 949 -21.24 -14.11 48.40
C ARG A 949 -20.65 -15.47 47.98
N PRO A 950 -21.46 -16.51 47.66
CA PRO A 950 -20.92 -17.77 47.17
C PRO A 950 -19.95 -17.50 45.99
N PRO A 951 -18.75 -18.09 46.03
CA PRO A 951 -17.71 -17.81 45.05
C PRO A 951 -18.25 -18.08 43.66
N PHE A 952 -17.92 -17.20 42.72
CA PHE A 952 -18.16 -17.45 41.32
C PHE A 952 -17.42 -18.74 40.98
N ASP A 953 -18.16 -19.84 40.80
CA ASP A 953 -17.64 -21.22 40.88
C ASP A 953 -16.25 -21.36 40.25
N ALA A 954 -15.21 -21.40 41.08
CA ALA A 954 -13.81 -21.30 40.64
C ALA A 954 -13.41 -22.53 39.81
N GLU A 955 -14.08 -23.65 40.05
CA GLU A 955 -13.89 -24.93 39.36
C GLU A 955 -14.35 -24.85 37.90
N SER A 956 -15.46 -24.15 37.63
CA SER A 956 -15.92 -23.87 36.25
C SER A 956 -15.01 -22.92 35.45
N MET A 957 -14.10 -22.22 36.12
CA MET A 957 -13.06 -21.37 35.50
C MET A 957 -11.66 -22.00 35.57
N SER A 958 -11.60 -23.28 35.93
CA SER A 958 -10.36 -24.06 35.88
C SER A 958 -9.87 -24.17 34.44
N TRP A 959 -8.58 -24.47 34.30
CA TRP A 959 -8.01 -24.69 32.97
C TRP A 959 -8.65 -25.92 32.29
N GLU A 960 -8.95 -26.99 33.03
CA GLU A 960 -9.65 -28.16 32.49
C GLU A 960 -11.07 -27.81 32.01
N ALA A 961 -11.84 -27.02 32.78
CA ALA A 961 -13.18 -26.58 32.35
C ALA A 961 -13.13 -25.65 31.12
N THR A 962 -12.10 -24.79 31.04
CA THR A 962 -11.97 -23.81 29.95
C THR A 962 -11.45 -24.43 28.66
N TYR A 963 -10.33 -25.14 28.75
CA TYR A 963 -9.59 -25.65 27.61
C TYR A 963 -9.80 -27.15 27.39
N GLY A 964 -10.17 -27.92 28.40
CA GLY A 964 -10.34 -29.38 28.26
C GLY A 964 -11.43 -29.78 27.26
N ASN A 965 -12.52 -29.01 27.16
CA ASN A 965 -13.53 -29.23 26.11
C ASN A 965 -13.00 -28.88 24.72
N LEU A 966 -12.28 -27.76 24.61
CA LEU A 966 -11.69 -27.31 23.36
C LEU A 966 -10.64 -28.31 22.85
N LEU A 967 -9.72 -28.72 23.72
CA LEU A 967 -8.65 -29.66 23.43
C LEU A 967 -9.20 -31.03 23.00
N ARG A 968 -10.22 -31.54 23.70
CA ARG A 968 -10.91 -32.77 23.29
C ARG A 968 -11.55 -32.65 21.91
N LYS A 969 -12.20 -31.52 21.60
CA LYS A 969 -12.82 -31.27 20.29
C LYS A 969 -11.79 -31.25 19.16
N ILE A 970 -10.57 -30.79 19.40
CA ILE A 970 -9.48 -30.79 18.41
C ILE A 970 -8.58 -32.04 18.49
N GLY A 971 -9.00 -33.08 19.22
CA GLY A 971 -8.27 -34.35 19.33
C GLY A 971 -6.94 -34.27 20.07
N LYS A 972 -6.76 -33.31 21.00
CA LYS A 972 -5.57 -33.14 21.84
C LYS A 972 -5.90 -33.46 23.29
N HIS A 973 -5.05 -34.24 23.96
CA HIS A 973 -5.25 -34.60 25.38
C HIS A 973 -4.49 -33.65 26.32
N PRO A 974 -5.07 -33.29 27.49
CA PRO A 974 -4.45 -32.38 28.46
C PRO A 974 -3.12 -32.84 29.05
N ASP A 975 -2.91 -34.15 29.11
CA ASP A 975 -1.72 -34.81 29.62
C ASP A 975 -1.10 -35.58 28.45
N GLY A 976 0.19 -35.39 28.17
CA GLY A 976 0.86 -35.85 26.95
C GLY A 976 1.02 -37.37 26.79
N GLY A 977 0.04 -38.17 27.21
CA GLY A 977 -0.05 -39.59 26.92
C GLY A 977 -0.40 -39.82 25.46
N SER A 978 0.58 -40.28 24.69
CA SER A 978 0.33 -40.94 23.40
C SER A 978 -0.68 -42.07 23.61
N GLN A 979 -1.82 -42.04 22.94
CA GLN A 979 -2.50 -43.30 22.68
C GLN A 979 -1.59 -44.11 21.75
N LEU A 980 -1.22 -45.31 22.20
CA LEU A 980 -0.73 -46.35 21.33
C LEU A 980 -1.63 -46.43 20.10
N SER A 981 -0.99 -46.44 18.93
CA SER A 981 -1.55 -46.80 17.65
C SER A 981 -2.47 -48.01 17.77
N ALA A 982 -3.77 -47.83 17.52
CA ALA A 982 -4.60 -48.92 17.07
C ALA A 982 -4.28 -49.16 15.57
N PRO A 983 -4.10 -50.42 15.11
CA PRO A 983 -3.60 -50.70 13.78
C PRO A 983 -4.59 -50.27 12.69
N SER A 984 -4.02 -49.81 11.58
CA SER A 984 -4.71 -49.60 10.32
C SER A 984 -5.51 -50.83 9.90
N ALA A 985 -6.83 -50.71 9.80
CA ALA A 985 -7.66 -51.64 9.03
C ALA A 985 -8.01 -50.99 7.69
N ILE A 986 -7.47 -51.59 6.65
CA ILE A 986 -7.65 -51.32 5.23
C ILE A 986 -9.08 -51.69 4.81
N GLY A 987 -9.66 -50.86 3.93
CA GLY A 987 -10.52 -51.28 2.81
C GLY A 987 -11.95 -51.70 3.11
N GLY A 988 -12.91 -51.05 2.45
CA GLY A 988 -14.27 -51.58 2.36
C GLY A 988 -15.31 -50.53 1.99
N THR A 989 -15.70 -50.55 0.72
CA THR A 989 -16.88 -49.91 0.12
C THR A 989 -18.15 -49.96 1.00
N LYS A 990 -19.02 -48.95 0.87
CA LYS A 990 -20.47 -49.16 0.71
C LYS A 990 -21.25 -47.87 0.39
N ALA A 991 -21.67 -47.80 -0.86
CA ALA A 991 -22.99 -47.31 -1.21
C ALA A 991 -24.06 -48.35 -0.79
N ALA A 992 -25.31 -47.86 -0.66
CA ALA A 992 -26.57 -48.59 -0.45
C ALA A 992 -26.87 -49.10 0.98
N ALA A 993 -27.88 -48.49 1.61
CA ALA A 993 -29.18 -49.14 1.85
C ALA A 993 -30.16 -48.17 2.54
N ALA A 994 -31.22 -47.82 1.81
CA ALA A 994 -32.50 -47.40 2.37
C ALA A 994 -33.36 -48.65 2.61
N ALA A 995 -33.91 -48.78 3.82
CA ALA A 995 -34.97 -49.69 4.31
C ALA A 995 -34.69 -49.85 5.83
N ALA A 996 -35.59 -49.71 6.78
CA ALA A 996 -37.04 -49.77 6.77
C ALA A 996 -37.55 -49.02 8.02
N ALA A 997 -38.72 -48.41 7.88
CA ALA A 997 -39.60 -48.08 9.00
C ALA A 997 -40.91 -48.83 8.78
N ALA A 998 -41.28 -49.74 9.68
CA ALA A 998 -42.67 -50.18 9.89
C ALA A 998 -42.79 -51.15 11.08
N GLY A 999 -43.79 -50.89 11.94
CA GLY A 999 -44.41 -51.84 12.85
C GLY A 999 -43.68 -52.02 14.19
N GLY A 1000 -44.30 -51.96 15.36
CA GLY A 1000 -45.71 -52.01 15.71
C GLY A 1000 -45.82 -52.72 17.07
N SER A 1001 -46.50 -52.07 18.01
CA SER A 1001 -47.28 -52.64 19.14
C SER A 1001 -46.81 -53.94 19.83
N SER A 1002 -46.66 -53.90 21.17
CA SER A 1002 -47.65 -54.43 22.12
C SER A 1002 -47.06 -54.77 23.51
N SER A 1003 -47.87 -54.48 24.55
CA SER A 1003 -48.06 -55.13 25.88
C SER A 1003 -46.89 -55.87 26.56
N GLY A 1004 -46.64 -55.80 27.87
CA GLY A 1004 -47.47 -55.48 29.03
C GLY A 1004 -47.07 -56.40 30.21
N GLY A 1005 -47.09 -55.89 31.45
CA GLY A 1005 -46.89 -56.62 32.72
C GLY A 1005 -45.41 -56.76 33.15
N GLY A 1006 -44.99 -56.62 34.41
CA GLY A 1006 -45.67 -56.42 35.68
C GLY A 1006 -44.72 -56.88 36.82
N SER A 1007 -44.27 -55.93 37.64
CA SER A 1007 -43.77 -55.99 39.03
C SER A 1007 -42.81 -57.09 39.51
N GLY A 1008 -41.68 -56.67 40.13
CA GLY A 1008 -40.93 -57.54 41.05
C GLY A 1008 -39.50 -57.12 41.45
N ASN A 1009 -39.39 -56.13 42.36
CA ASN A 1009 -38.41 -56.02 43.46
C ASN A 1009 -36.88 -55.74 43.22
N GLY A 1010 -36.39 -54.69 43.90
CA GLY A 1010 -35.09 -54.70 44.60
C GLY A 1010 -33.83 -54.09 43.94
N GLY A 1011 -33.37 -52.94 44.44
CA GLY A 1011 -31.91 -52.66 44.54
C GLY A 1011 -31.32 -51.42 43.83
N ARG A 1012 -31.03 -50.39 44.65
CA ARG A 1012 -29.88 -49.44 44.61
C ARG A 1012 -29.34 -48.83 43.29
N ARG A 1013 -29.20 -47.49 43.37
CA ARG A 1013 -28.20 -46.55 42.79
C ARG A 1013 -28.43 -45.95 41.39
N LEU A 1014 -28.57 -44.61 41.41
CA LEU A 1014 -27.98 -43.58 40.52
C LEU A 1014 -28.08 -43.77 38.99
N ARG A 1015 -28.96 -43.01 38.32
CA ARG A 1015 -28.63 -42.18 37.13
C ARG A 1015 -29.84 -41.41 36.55
N GLU A 1016 -29.51 -40.32 35.85
CA GLU A 1016 -30.28 -39.62 34.79
C GLU A 1016 -31.17 -38.41 35.13
N ARG A 1017 -30.55 -37.22 35.02
CA ARG A 1017 -31.08 -36.06 34.28
C ARG A 1017 -30.11 -35.79 33.13
N GLY A 1018 -30.53 -35.96 31.88
CA GLY A 1018 -29.62 -35.74 30.75
C GLY A 1018 -30.25 -35.92 29.38
N ARG A 1019 -31.00 -34.92 28.91
CA ARG A 1019 -31.26 -34.67 27.48
C ARG A 1019 -31.75 -33.24 27.28
N SER A 1020 -30.82 -32.28 27.29
CA SER A 1020 -31.03 -30.91 26.76
C SER A 1020 -29.71 -30.12 26.63
N ALA A 1021 -28.56 -30.77 26.37
CA ALA A 1021 -27.26 -30.08 26.41
C ALA A 1021 -26.32 -30.43 25.24
N ASN A 1022 -26.87 -30.85 24.09
CA ASN A 1022 -26.01 -31.32 22.99
C ASN A 1022 -26.29 -30.67 21.62
N ARG A 1023 -27.09 -29.59 21.56
CA ARG A 1023 -27.29 -28.81 20.32
C ARG A 1023 -26.63 -27.43 20.34
N ASP A 1024 -26.52 -26.80 21.51
CA ASP A 1024 -25.97 -25.43 21.61
C ASP A 1024 -24.42 -25.39 21.59
N ASP A 1025 -23.76 -26.52 21.85
CA ASP A 1025 -22.29 -26.64 21.87
C ASP A 1025 -21.66 -27.03 20.52
N GLU A 1026 -22.48 -27.42 19.53
CA GLU A 1026 -22.05 -27.79 18.18
C GLU A 1026 -21.78 -26.54 17.31
N GLU A 1027 -22.50 -25.44 17.56
CA GLU A 1027 -22.42 -24.20 16.77
C GLU A 1027 -21.22 -23.31 17.17
N ALA A 1028 -20.78 -23.36 18.43
CA ALA A 1028 -19.62 -22.62 18.95
C ALA A 1028 -18.25 -23.09 18.40
N THR A 1029 -18.21 -24.23 17.72
CA THR A 1029 -16.97 -24.79 17.12
C THR A 1029 -16.92 -24.53 15.61
N ARG A 1030 -18.08 -24.39 14.95
CA ARG A 1030 -18.19 -23.95 13.55
C ARG A 1030 -17.83 -22.48 13.36
N SER A 1031 -17.97 -21.63 14.37
CA SER A 1031 -17.59 -20.20 14.29
C SER A 1031 -16.07 -19.97 14.33
N LEU A 1032 -15.31 -20.92 14.90
CA LEU A 1032 -13.86 -20.82 15.14
C LEU A 1032 -12.99 -21.46 14.06
N LEU A 1033 -13.55 -22.36 13.26
CA LEU A 1033 -12.83 -23.20 12.31
C LEU A 1033 -13.49 -23.08 10.94
N GLY A 1034 -13.04 -22.11 10.15
CA GLY A 1034 -13.36 -22.07 8.72
C GLY A 1034 -12.88 -23.36 8.05
N ASP A 1035 -13.80 -24.21 7.65
CA ASP A 1035 -13.63 -25.11 6.51
C ASP A 1035 -14.42 -24.50 5.35
N GLY A 1036 -13.77 -24.41 4.19
CA GLY A 1036 -14.43 -24.05 2.95
C GLY A 1036 -15.21 -25.25 2.41
N VAL A 1037 -16.32 -25.63 3.05
CA VAL A 1037 -17.33 -26.52 2.48
C VAL A 1037 -18.70 -26.19 3.11
N ASP A 1038 -19.46 -25.28 2.49
CA ASP A 1038 -20.88 -25.11 2.80
C ASP A 1038 -21.67 -26.22 2.08
N GLY A 1039 -21.97 -27.30 2.81
CA GLY A 1039 -23.00 -28.27 2.44
C GLY A 1039 -24.38 -27.73 2.84
N GLY A 1040 -25.24 -27.49 1.85
CA GLY A 1040 -26.59 -26.99 2.04
C GLY A 1040 -27.57 -28.01 2.63
N GLY A 1041 -28.60 -27.49 3.29
CA GLY A 1041 -29.81 -28.20 3.67
C GLY A 1041 -30.92 -27.19 3.93
N GLY A 1042 -31.63 -26.80 2.87
CA GLY A 1042 -32.86 -26.04 2.97
C GLY A 1042 -34.05 -26.98 3.13
N SER A 1043 -35.05 -26.56 3.91
CA SER A 1043 -36.44 -26.89 3.61
C SER A 1043 -37.20 -25.56 3.58
N GLY A 1044 -37.80 -25.29 2.43
CA GLY A 1044 -38.54 -24.07 2.15
C GLY A 1044 -40.00 -24.17 2.52
N GLY A 1045 -40.67 -23.03 2.42
CA GLY A 1045 -42.12 -22.92 2.53
C GLY A 1045 -42.57 -21.49 2.28
N ARG A 1046 -42.76 -21.16 1.00
CA ARG A 1046 -43.38 -19.91 0.53
C ARG A 1046 -44.77 -19.73 1.14
N GLY A 1047 -45.06 -18.49 1.51
CA GLY A 1047 -46.42 -17.97 1.69
C GLY A 1047 -46.42 -16.48 1.39
N VAL A 1048 -46.64 -16.15 0.13
CA VAL A 1048 -47.06 -14.81 -0.31
C VAL A 1048 -48.48 -14.61 0.22
N LEU A 1049 -48.76 -13.50 0.90
CA LEU A 1049 -50.09 -12.90 0.95
C LEU A 1049 -49.98 -11.41 1.28
N GLU A 1050 -50.76 -10.66 0.53
CA GLU A 1050 -50.89 -9.21 0.48
C GLU A 1050 -51.25 -8.58 1.82
N MET A 1051 -50.79 -7.35 2.01
CA MET A 1051 -51.37 -6.43 2.98
C MET A 1051 -52.76 -5.99 2.50
N THR A 1052 -53.79 -6.37 3.25
CA THR A 1052 -55.00 -5.54 3.40
C THR A 1052 -55.06 -5.01 4.83
N SER A 1053 -55.03 -3.68 4.91
CA SER A 1053 -55.53 -2.80 5.97
C SER A 1053 -56.50 -3.41 7.01
N THR A 1054 -56.19 -3.17 8.30
CA THR A 1054 -57.02 -2.84 9.50
C THR A 1054 -56.24 -3.36 10.72
N GLY A 1055 -55.85 -2.59 11.73
CA GLY A 1055 -56.70 -1.84 12.65
C GLY A 1055 -56.72 -2.55 14.02
N ASN A 1056 -56.24 -1.85 15.06
CA ASN A 1056 -56.54 -2.00 16.49
C ASN A 1056 -55.81 -2.99 17.43
N HIS A 1057 -55.34 -2.36 18.53
CA HIS A 1057 -55.32 -2.75 19.95
C HIS A 1057 -54.29 -3.75 20.53
N ALA A 1058 -53.34 -3.15 21.28
CA ALA A 1058 -53.07 -3.33 22.71
C ALA A 1058 -53.12 -4.75 23.32
N ALA A 1059 -51.94 -5.24 23.75
CA ALA A 1059 -51.59 -5.61 25.13
C ALA A 1059 -50.12 -6.04 25.19
#